data_AF-A0AAF5PHX4-F1
#
_entry.id   AF-A0AAF5PHX4-F1
#
_cell.length_a   1.000
_cell.length_b   1.000
_cell.length_c   1.000
_cell.angle_alpha   90.00
_cell.angle_beta   90.00
_cell.angle_gamma   90.00
#
_symmetry.space_group_name_H-M   'P 1'
#
loop_
_entity.id
_entity.type
_entity.pdbx_description
1 polymer ?
#
loop_
_entity_poly.entity_id
_entity_poly.type
_entity_poly.pdbx_seq_one_letter_code
_entity_poly.pdbx_strand_id
1 'polypeptide(L)'
;MIGNRPWMRINQCEMTYMYRVMNFMRIDIGLTKLKHNQTEDIKYLFSNDFSGYSTILYGEGEYARNYMRTGQVSGIPIIFVPGSAGSSKQVRSLGSILHNKTESRNLPFTFDVFAIDFNEELSGLSGMYLGRQIKYLDLVVRHIWTMYSPPPHGIIFVGHSMGGIVIRSLLHNIHFDLSRIAFIVTLGTPHKNAPMVFDCYLQNIYDRMHENWREHEKELASLLVLSVSGGLKDHLVPEHFTLDNGVRHISTTAVDGIELETDHLCIVWCNQLLRYISRLMVGYAYDPISFQKHADNVVKQLFDADGLLRELTRMKAGTSTAIVIRNELIFVKNSGENLKEFVLSFPKNSWLFIERSIGSSLWTSSGEPIYNLNNLRQTFYTLVHSNVTEQISLHLKPGKFFKAVALQEDPAKFNSVVHIELLSLLRGCFTFLWKADFEERESVVLLPVYFGIPVVAIVISIELESCKRTNEWFAKVEFRGQDLRRISSLGSNKELHVVGHLLNKEETKAEIFFILSQRCRFHARLDISYLDTMIVMLRMYGSIIPYMLSIYILSALSICTLTEEYYSNIRDCKTICLVLICHTFMIYWNNLVDWFTLLISSLLISYFTYVIQKLTDLFIRLMKSRYSERSVKSTCFDFNGLAVIAISLFVNYSYNGFFALLIIVLSSLLQLLKTAICSKTVSLSSFSQPVILVIFHFYAILVYAPFGVCSVWNIIRYGLFAVYEDPARVPAYWMAFLKLIRLSVGKIHFFKAHYISVAVLMYTFLTQPSVSIAQLGFSFIAIIGLSWFVNQSEQKSKRNISWYHCFFLTSYVLIHY
;
A
#
# COMPACT_ATOMS: atom_id res chain seq x y z
N MET A 1 27.11 14.90 13.66
CA MET A 1 25.85 15.03 14.44
C MET A 1 24.63 15.20 13.53
N ILE A 2 24.28 14.18 12.73
CA ILE A 2 23.06 14.15 11.88
C ILE A 2 22.16 12.95 12.26
N GLY A 3 22.54 12.13 13.26
CA GLY A 3 21.92 10.85 13.57
C GLY A 3 20.64 10.85 14.41
N ASN A 4 20.19 11.98 14.95
CA ASN A 4 19.03 12.02 15.86
C ASN A 4 17.89 12.88 15.29
N ARG A 5 17.25 12.42 14.20
CA ARG A 5 15.89 12.86 13.86
C ARG A 5 14.94 11.68 14.14
N PRO A 6 14.22 11.68 15.28
CA PRO A 6 13.35 10.57 15.70
C PRO A 6 12.26 10.19 14.70
N TRP A 7 11.88 11.11 13.81
CA TRP A 7 10.86 10.94 12.78
C TRP A 7 11.38 10.37 11.45
N MET A 8 12.69 10.25 11.25
CA MET A 8 13.28 9.74 10.02
C MET A 8 13.82 8.32 10.24
N ARG A 9 12.97 7.31 10.10
CA ARG A 9 13.42 5.90 10.13
C ARG A 9 14.35 5.66 8.93
N ILE A 10 15.65 5.48 9.17
CA ILE A 10 16.64 5.16 8.12
C ILE A 10 16.50 3.69 7.71
N ASN A 11 16.73 3.35 6.42
CA ASN A 11 16.68 1.95 6.00
C ASN A 11 17.88 1.22 6.59
N GLN A 12 17.61 0.11 7.29
CA GLN A 12 18.63 -0.75 7.86
C GLN A 12 19.09 -1.84 6.88
N CYS A 13 18.41 -1.99 5.73
CA CYS A 13 18.88 -2.84 4.65
C CYS A 13 20.25 -2.38 4.15
N GLU A 14 21.12 -3.35 3.92
CA GLU A 14 22.33 -3.12 3.17
C GLU A 14 21.96 -2.88 1.70
N MET A 15 22.63 -1.92 1.09
CA MET A 15 22.53 -1.68 -0.35
C MET A 15 23.06 -2.90 -1.12
N THR A 16 22.33 -3.31 -2.15
CA THR A 16 22.88 -4.24 -3.15
C THR A 16 23.84 -3.49 -4.07
N TYR A 17 25.03 -4.04 -4.27
CA TYR A 17 26.04 -3.50 -5.17
C TYR A 17 26.12 -4.33 -6.45
N MET A 18 26.32 -3.66 -7.57
CA MET A 18 26.55 -4.30 -8.85
C MET A 18 28.03 -4.65 -8.99
N TYR A 19 28.32 -5.91 -9.34
CA TYR A 19 29.69 -6.43 -9.32
C TYR A 19 30.50 -6.04 -10.57
N ARG A 20 29.82 -5.74 -11.69
CA ARG A 20 30.43 -5.35 -12.96
C ARG A 20 29.64 -4.23 -13.65
N VAL A 21 30.15 -3.80 -14.80
CA VAL A 21 29.46 -2.83 -15.67
C VAL A 21 28.11 -3.41 -16.11
N MET A 22 27.05 -2.66 -15.79
CA MET A 22 25.67 -2.99 -16.14
C MET A 22 25.39 -2.68 -17.61
N ASN A 23 24.68 -3.58 -18.27
CA ASN A 23 24.13 -3.38 -19.61
C ASN A 23 22.62 -3.62 -19.59
N PHE A 24 21.88 -2.70 -20.22
CA PHE A 24 20.43 -2.81 -20.42
C PHE A 24 20.18 -2.94 -21.91
N MET A 25 19.97 -4.18 -22.38
CA MET A 25 19.90 -4.52 -23.79
C MET A 25 18.44 -4.57 -24.22
N ARG A 26 18.04 -3.76 -25.21
CA ARG A 26 16.64 -3.69 -25.64
C ARG A 26 16.22 -4.97 -26.38
N ILE A 27 15.02 -5.47 -26.07
CA ILE A 27 14.35 -6.56 -26.77
C ILE A 27 13.29 -5.97 -27.70
N ASP A 28 13.34 -6.33 -28.98
CA ASP A 28 12.36 -5.88 -29.97
C ASP A 28 11.17 -6.86 -30.02
N ILE A 29 10.03 -6.40 -29.51
CA ILE A 29 8.80 -7.21 -29.41
C ILE A 29 8.00 -7.21 -30.72
N GLY A 30 8.46 -6.52 -31.78
CA GLY A 30 7.81 -6.58 -33.09
C GLY A 30 6.41 -5.95 -33.10
N LEU A 31 6.22 -4.87 -32.34
CA LEU A 31 4.94 -4.15 -32.15
C LEU A 31 4.30 -3.66 -33.47
N THR A 32 5.07 -3.56 -34.54
CA THR A 32 4.63 -3.17 -35.89
C THR A 32 3.74 -4.21 -36.58
N LYS A 33 3.85 -5.51 -36.25
CA LYS A 33 3.01 -6.57 -36.84
C LYS A 33 1.58 -6.64 -36.26
N LEU A 34 1.33 -6.03 -35.10
CA LEU A 34 0.05 -6.10 -34.39
C LEU A 34 -0.99 -5.07 -34.84
N LYS A 35 -0.60 -4.03 -35.59
CA LYS A 35 -1.54 -3.03 -36.14
C LYS A 35 -2.52 -3.59 -37.18
N HIS A 36 -2.25 -4.76 -37.77
CA HIS A 36 -3.05 -5.30 -38.88
C HIS A 36 -3.97 -6.48 -38.50
N ASN A 37 -3.76 -7.15 -37.37
CA ASN A 37 -4.41 -8.45 -37.08
C ASN A 37 -5.32 -8.51 -35.84
N GLN A 38 -5.52 -7.41 -35.09
CA GLN A 38 -6.35 -7.40 -33.87
C GLN A 38 -7.69 -6.67 -34.04
N THR A 39 -8.44 -7.02 -35.09
CA THR A 39 -9.85 -6.63 -35.22
C THR A 39 -10.80 -7.55 -34.44
N GLU A 40 -10.33 -8.66 -33.86
CA GLU A 40 -11.21 -9.65 -33.23
C GLU A 40 -10.80 -9.96 -31.78
N ASP A 41 -11.79 -9.81 -30.89
CA ASP A 41 -11.99 -10.48 -29.60
C ASP A 41 -11.34 -10.02 -28.29
N ILE A 42 -10.84 -8.79 -28.15
CA ILE A 42 -10.74 -8.21 -26.81
C ILE A 42 -11.19 -6.74 -26.75
N LYS A 43 -12.41 -6.52 -26.22
CA LYS A 43 -13.07 -5.22 -26.08
C LYS A 43 -12.43 -4.40 -24.95
N TYR A 44 -11.20 -3.94 -25.14
CA TYR A 44 -10.55 -3.02 -24.22
C TYR A 44 -10.78 -1.56 -24.64
N LEU A 45 -11.22 -0.73 -23.70
CA LEU A 45 -11.70 0.64 -23.94
C LEU A 45 -10.59 1.67 -24.31
N PHE A 46 -9.31 1.31 -24.20
CA PHE A 46 -8.17 2.26 -24.28
C PHE A 46 -7.10 1.86 -25.31
N SER A 47 -6.35 2.88 -25.79
CA SER A 47 -5.34 2.81 -26.86
C SER A 47 -4.41 1.59 -26.79
N ASN A 48 -4.17 0.97 -27.96
CA ASN A 48 -3.20 -0.11 -28.19
C ASN A 48 -1.82 0.43 -28.64
N ASP A 49 -1.55 1.72 -28.44
CA ASP A 49 -0.22 2.28 -28.72
C ASP A 49 0.74 2.02 -27.55
N PHE A 50 1.76 1.21 -27.83
CA PHE A 50 2.82 0.81 -26.90
C PHE A 50 4.16 1.45 -27.23
N SER A 51 4.22 2.49 -28.07
CA SER A 51 5.50 3.08 -28.51
C SER A 51 6.34 3.69 -27.38
N GLY A 52 5.71 4.06 -26.26
CA GLY A 52 6.39 4.48 -25.03
C GLY A 52 6.94 3.33 -24.17
N TYR A 53 6.51 2.08 -24.40
CA TYR A 53 6.95 0.95 -23.60
C TYR A 53 8.12 0.21 -24.25
N SER A 54 8.99 -0.35 -23.42
CA SER A 54 10.08 -1.19 -23.90
C SER A 54 10.31 -2.38 -22.98
N THR A 55 11.03 -3.38 -23.49
CA THR A 55 11.51 -4.51 -22.69
C THR A 55 13.02 -4.56 -22.81
N ILE A 56 13.68 -4.78 -21.68
CA ILE A 56 15.14 -4.80 -21.60
C ILE A 56 15.58 -6.10 -20.96
N LEU A 57 16.70 -6.65 -21.44
CA LEU A 57 17.44 -7.71 -20.81
C LEU A 57 18.60 -7.11 -20.01
N TYR A 58 18.62 -7.38 -18.72
CA TYR A 58 19.71 -7.00 -17.83
C TYR A 58 20.89 -7.94 -18.01
N GLY A 59 22.10 -7.39 -18.13
CA GLY A 59 23.32 -8.17 -18.33
C GLY A 59 24.53 -7.53 -17.64
N GLU A 60 25.43 -8.37 -17.12
CA GLU A 60 26.73 -7.94 -16.62
C GLU A 60 27.85 -8.83 -17.19
N GLY A 61 29.04 -8.25 -17.37
CA GLY A 61 30.26 -9.01 -17.70
C GLY A 61 30.15 -9.89 -18.96
N GLU A 62 30.58 -11.15 -18.84
CA GLU A 62 30.59 -12.12 -19.94
C GLU A 62 29.19 -12.43 -20.47
N TYR A 63 28.19 -12.51 -19.59
CA TYR A 63 26.81 -12.77 -19.99
C TYR A 63 26.30 -11.70 -20.98
N ALA A 64 26.49 -10.41 -20.66
CA ALA A 64 26.11 -9.32 -21.54
C ALA A 64 26.85 -9.37 -22.89
N ARG A 65 28.17 -9.62 -22.86
CA ARG A 65 28.99 -9.72 -24.08
C ARG A 65 28.55 -10.87 -24.98
N ASN A 66 28.19 -12.01 -24.39
CA ASN A 66 27.67 -13.15 -25.13
C ASN A 66 26.35 -12.82 -25.82
N TYR A 67 25.38 -12.27 -25.09
CA TYR A 67 24.10 -11.88 -25.68
C TYR A 67 24.29 -10.84 -26.81
N MET A 68 25.13 -9.82 -26.62
CA MET A 68 25.40 -8.82 -27.65
C MET A 68 26.02 -9.42 -28.92
N ARG A 69 26.77 -10.53 -28.81
CA ARG A 69 27.39 -11.23 -29.94
C ARG A 69 26.43 -12.18 -30.65
N THR A 70 25.58 -12.89 -29.90
CA THR A 70 24.76 -13.99 -30.43
C THR A 70 23.30 -13.60 -30.65
N GLY A 71 22.77 -12.63 -29.90
CA GLY A 71 21.35 -12.32 -29.83
C GLY A 71 20.50 -13.44 -29.22
N GLN A 72 21.13 -14.43 -28.57
CA GLN A 72 20.46 -15.64 -28.07
C GLN A 72 20.44 -15.68 -26.55
N VAL A 73 19.31 -16.14 -26.01
CA VAL A 73 19.09 -16.43 -24.60
C VAL A 73 18.98 -17.94 -24.41
N SER A 74 19.48 -18.46 -23.28
CA SER A 74 19.49 -19.89 -22.99
C SER A 74 19.38 -20.21 -21.50
N GLY A 75 19.22 -19.19 -20.66
CA GLY A 75 19.06 -19.32 -19.23
C GLY A 75 17.58 -19.46 -18.83
N ILE A 76 17.32 -19.26 -17.56
CA ILE A 76 15.97 -19.32 -16.99
C ILE A 76 15.34 -17.92 -17.07
N PRO A 77 14.21 -17.75 -17.78
CA PRO A 77 13.60 -16.44 -17.96
C PRO A 77 12.98 -15.90 -16.68
N ILE A 78 13.35 -14.67 -16.34
CA ILE A 78 12.71 -13.88 -15.28
C ILE A 78 12.18 -12.58 -15.89
N ILE A 79 10.92 -12.23 -15.61
CA ILE A 79 10.35 -10.94 -15.99
C ILE A 79 10.09 -10.11 -14.74
N PHE A 80 10.85 -9.03 -14.60
CA PHE A 80 10.60 -7.99 -13.60
C PHE A 80 9.60 -6.95 -14.13
N VAL A 81 8.56 -6.70 -13.35
CA VAL A 81 7.48 -5.76 -13.68
C VAL A 81 7.46 -4.64 -12.63
N PRO A 82 7.82 -3.40 -13.01
CA PRO A 82 7.90 -2.29 -12.07
C PRO A 82 6.52 -1.78 -11.64
N GLY A 83 6.51 -1.00 -10.57
CA GLY A 83 5.32 -0.34 -10.04
C GLY A 83 4.96 0.99 -10.70
N SER A 84 4.02 1.69 -10.07
CA SER A 84 3.64 3.07 -10.43
C SER A 84 4.84 4.01 -10.34
N ALA A 85 5.13 4.78 -11.40
CA ALA A 85 6.35 5.59 -11.54
C ALA A 85 7.66 4.81 -11.31
N GLY A 86 7.63 3.49 -11.46
CA GLY A 86 8.78 2.61 -11.27
C GLY A 86 9.61 2.50 -12.54
N SER A 87 10.93 2.54 -12.38
CA SER A 87 11.88 2.32 -13.47
C SER A 87 12.20 0.83 -13.63
N SER A 88 12.27 0.35 -14.86
CA SER A 88 12.77 -1.00 -15.20
C SER A 88 14.16 -1.29 -14.61
N LYS A 89 14.98 -0.24 -14.40
CA LYS A 89 16.32 -0.33 -13.81
C LYS A 89 16.35 -0.79 -12.35
N GLN A 90 15.21 -0.82 -11.66
CA GLN A 90 15.10 -1.41 -10.32
C GLN A 90 15.55 -2.88 -10.29
N VAL A 91 15.44 -3.59 -11.42
CA VAL A 91 15.85 -4.98 -11.57
C VAL A 91 17.34 -5.24 -11.29
N ARG A 92 18.20 -4.21 -11.39
CA ARG A 92 19.66 -4.33 -11.31
C ARG A 92 20.14 -5.08 -10.08
N SER A 93 19.47 -4.88 -8.94
CA SER A 93 19.87 -5.50 -7.67
C SER A 93 19.67 -7.01 -7.71
N LEU A 94 18.50 -7.45 -8.19
CA LEU A 94 18.20 -8.87 -8.35
C LEU A 94 19.09 -9.50 -9.44
N GLY A 95 19.17 -8.86 -10.61
CA GLY A 95 19.96 -9.35 -11.73
C GLY A 95 21.45 -9.52 -11.38
N SER A 96 22.02 -8.55 -10.67
CA SER A 96 23.43 -8.62 -10.25
C SER A 96 23.68 -9.75 -9.25
N ILE A 97 22.80 -9.94 -8.27
CA ILE A 97 22.90 -11.04 -7.31
C ILE A 97 22.80 -12.39 -8.02
N LEU A 98 21.90 -12.55 -8.99
CA LEU A 98 21.73 -13.79 -9.74
C LEU A 98 22.95 -14.09 -10.60
N HIS A 99 23.42 -13.13 -11.41
CA HIS A 99 24.63 -13.32 -12.23
C HIS A 99 25.85 -13.64 -11.38
N ASN A 100 26.08 -12.88 -10.31
CA ASN A 100 27.21 -13.15 -9.41
C ASN A 100 27.09 -14.52 -8.74
N LYS A 101 25.89 -14.93 -8.29
CA LYS A 101 25.71 -16.26 -7.68
C LYS A 101 25.94 -17.39 -8.68
N THR A 102 25.45 -17.25 -9.91
CA THR A 102 25.68 -18.22 -10.97
C THR A 102 27.16 -18.36 -11.29
N GLU A 103 27.85 -17.24 -11.50
CA GLU A 103 29.27 -17.24 -11.87
C GLU A 103 30.17 -17.70 -10.71
N SER A 104 30.03 -17.09 -9.53
CA SER A 104 30.89 -17.39 -8.37
C SER A 104 30.75 -18.84 -7.85
N ARG A 105 29.60 -19.48 -8.08
CA ARG A 105 29.35 -20.87 -7.69
C ARG A 105 29.45 -21.85 -8.85
N ASN A 106 29.79 -21.38 -10.05
CA ASN A 106 29.85 -22.18 -11.27
C ASN A 106 28.59 -23.06 -11.46
N LEU A 107 27.42 -22.44 -11.36
CA LEU A 107 26.14 -23.15 -11.49
C LEU A 107 25.92 -23.63 -12.93
N PRO A 108 25.23 -24.76 -13.15
CA PRO A 108 25.03 -25.33 -14.49
C PRO A 108 24.01 -24.58 -15.35
N PHE A 109 23.44 -23.48 -14.82
CA PHE A 109 22.42 -22.66 -15.46
C PHE A 109 22.68 -21.18 -15.19
N THR A 110 22.14 -20.33 -16.07
CA THR A 110 22.12 -18.87 -15.92
C THR A 110 20.68 -18.36 -15.81
N PHE A 111 20.50 -17.11 -15.41
CA PHE A 111 19.19 -16.46 -15.37
C PHE A 111 19.17 -15.34 -16.41
N ASP A 112 18.13 -15.33 -17.24
CA ASP A 112 17.92 -14.27 -18.21
C ASP A 112 16.92 -13.28 -17.62
N VAL A 113 17.43 -12.17 -17.10
CA VAL A 113 16.64 -11.23 -16.30
C VAL A 113 16.11 -10.10 -17.17
N PHE A 114 14.88 -10.26 -17.64
CA PHE A 114 14.13 -9.24 -18.37
C PHE A 114 13.48 -8.26 -17.39
N ALA A 115 13.32 -7.01 -17.81
CA ALA A 115 12.55 -6.01 -17.12
C ALA A 115 11.69 -5.22 -18.10
N ILE A 116 10.47 -4.93 -17.67
CA ILE A 116 9.54 -4.11 -18.44
C ILE A 116 9.73 -2.64 -18.10
N ASP A 117 9.80 -1.80 -19.12
CA ASP A 117 9.78 -0.35 -18.99
C ASP A 117 8.42 0.18 -19.44
N PHE A 118 7.60 0.56 -18.46
CA PHE A 118 6.31 1.21 -18.67
C PHE A 118 6.39 2.73 -18.76
N ASN A 119 7.57 3.28 -19.05
CA ASN A 119 7.83 4.71 -19.10
C ASN A 119 7.45 5.46 -17.81
N GLU A 120 7.61 4.80 -16.66
CA GLU A 120 7.38 5.36 -15.33
C GLU A 120 5.98 5.99 -15.17
N GLU A 121 4.96 5.37 -15.75
CA GLU A 121 3.59 5.86 -15.65
C GLU A 121 2.95 5.60 -14.29
N LEU A 122 2.02 6.48 -13.92
CA LEU A 122 1.38 6.52 -12.61
C LEU A 122 0.21 5.53 -12.52
N SER A 123 0.48 4.23 -12.71
CA SER A 123 -0.54 3.17 -12.72
C SER A 123 -1.27 2.99 -11.39
N GLY A 124 -0.72 3.47 -10.28
CA GLY A 124 -1.42 3.51 -8.99
C GLY A 124 -2.52 4.57 -8.90
N LEU A 125 -2.54 5.53 -9.84
CA LEU A 125 -3.50 6.63 -9.87
C LEU A 125 -4.50 6.53 -11.03
N SER A 126 -4.29 5.62 -11.98
CA SER A 126 -5.24 5.43 -13.08
C SER A 126 -5.32 4.01 -13.61
N GLY A 127 -6.55 3.49 -13.72
CA GLY A 127 -6.84 2.20 -14.31
C GLY A 127 -6.53 2.12 -15.81
N MET A 128 -6.47 3.27 -16.51
CA MET A 128 -6.11 3.33 -17.93
C MET A 128 -4.68 2.83 -18.19
N TYR A 129 -3.71 3.36 -17.44
CA TYR A 129 -2.31 2.91 -17.54
C TYR A 129 -2.20 1.44 -17.18
N LEU A 130 -2.82 1.04 -16.08
CA LEU A 130 -2.77 -0.34 -15.60
C LEU A 130 -3.30 -1.32 -16.66
N GLY A 131 -4.44 -1.02 -17.28
CA GLY A 131 -4.99 -1.80 -18.38
C GLY A 131 -4.03 -1.94 -19.57
N ARG A 132 -3.32 -0.87 -19.95
CA ARG A 132 -2.33 -0.93 -21.04
C ARG A 132 -1.07 -1.70 -20.64
N GLN A 133 -0.62 -1.59 -19.39
CA GLN A 133 0.52 -2.34 -18.85
C GLN A 133 0.26 -3.85 -18.90
N ILE A 134 -0.96 -4.29 -18.54
CA ILE A 134 -1.39 -5.70 -18.61
C ILE A 134 -1.28 -6.23 -20.04
N LYS A 135 -1.83 -5.50 -21.02
CA LYS A 135 -1.75 -5.89 -22.44
C LYS A 135 -0.31 -6.02 -22.93
N TYR A 136 0.53 -5.05 -22.59
CA TYR A 136 1.93 -5.08 -23.02
C TYR A 136 2.67 -6.27 -22.42
N LEU A 137 2.46 -6.55 -21.13
CA LEU A 137 3.06 -7.70 -20.46
C LEU A 137 2.66 -9.02 -21.14
N ASP A 138 1.37 -9.19 -21.50
CA ASP A 138 0.90 -10.38 -22.23
C ASP A 138 1.65 -10.56 -23.57
N LEU A 139 1.85 -9.49 -24.35
CA LEU A 139 2.65 -9.52 -25.57
C LEU A 139 4.11 -9.91 -25.31
N VAL A 140 4.70 -9.36 -24.25
CA VAL A 140 6.09 -9.63 -23.86
C VAL A 140 6.25 -11.10 -23.47
N VAL A 141 5.32 -11.65 -22.69
CA VAL A 141 5.32 -13.06 -22.28
C VAL A 141 5.29 -13.98 -23.49
N ARG A 142 4.43 -13.70 -24.49
CA ARG A 142 4.41 -14.47 -25.74
C ARG A 142 5.73 -14.37 -26.50
N HIS A 143 6.29 -13.18 -26.61
CA HIS A 143 7.53 -12.96 -27.35
C HIS A 143 8.72 -13.67 -26.67
N ILE A 144 8.93 -13.44 -25.37
CA ILE A 144 10.00 -14.07 -24.59
C ILE A 144 9.88 -15.59 -24.66
N TRP A 145 8.69 -16.17 -24.56
CA TRP A 145 8.49 -17.61 -24.70
C TRP A 145 9.05 -18.18 -26.01
N THR A 146 8.89 -17.45 -27.12
CA THR A 146 9.39 -17.86 -28.43
C THR A 146 10.89 -17.66 -28.64
N MET A 147 11.58 -16.95 -27.75
CA MET A 147 13.04 -16.76 -27.83
C MET A 147 13.83 -18.02 -27.43
N TYR A 148 13.17 -18.98 -26.78
CA TYR A 148 13.82 -20.18 -26.24
C TYR A 148 13.54 -21.42 -27.12
N SER A 149 14.58 -22.23 -27.30
CA SER A 149 14.48 -23.55 -27.96
C SER A 149 15.40 -24.55 -27.24
N PRO A 150 14.85 -25.59 -26.56
CA PRO A 150 13.41 -25.86 -26.37
C PRO A 150 12.72 -24.79 -25.49
N PRO A 151 11.36 -24.73 -25.47
CA PRO A 151 10.62 -23.83 -24.59
C PRO A 151 11.00 -24.01 -23.11
N PRO A 152 10.96 -22.94 -22.30
CA PRO A 152 11.30 -23.03 -20.89
C PRO A 152 10.20 -23.77 -20.12
N HIS A 153 10.52 -24.29 -18.93
CA HIS A 153 9.53 -24.91 -18.03
C HIS A 153 8.48 -23.91 -17.50
N GLY A 154 8.80 -22.62 -17.55
CA GLY A 154 7.96 -21.53 -17.06
C GLY A 154 8.80 -20.26 -16.92
N ILE A 155 8.13 -19.11 -16.82
CA ILE A 155 8.72 -17.80 -16.60
C ILE A 155 8.51 -17.39 -15.14
N ILE A 156 9.58 -16.96 -14.47
CA ILE A 156 9.50 -16.42 -13.11
C ILE A 156 9.10 -14.96 -13.19
N PHE A 157 8.07 -14.55 -12.46
CA PHE A 157 7.66 -13.15 -12.42
C PHE A 157 8.07 -12.50 -11.11
N VAL A 158 8.60 -11.28 -11.19
CA VAL A 158 8.89 -10.44 -10.04
C VAL A 158 8.16 -9.11 -10.19
N GLY A 159 7.10 -8.90 -9.42
CA GLY A 159 6.33 -7.66 -9.43
C GLY A 159 6.72 -6.74 -8.29
N HIS A 160 6.93 -5.45 -8.55
CA HIS A 160 7.02 -4.44 -7.49
C HIS A 160 5.76 -3.60 -7.48
N SER A 161 5.15 -3.39 -6.31
CA SER A 161 3.98 -2.51 -6.16
C SER A 161 2.87 -2.88 -7.15
N MET A 162 2.34 -1.93 -7.91
CA MET A 162 1.35 -2.15 -8.98
C MET A 162 1.79 -3.15 -10.07
N GLY A 163 3.09 -3.39 -10.26
CA GLY A 163 3.59 -4.39 -11.20
C GLY A 163 3.15 -5.82 -10.86
N GLY A 164 2.95 -6.12 -9.57
CA GLY A 164 2.35 -7.40 -9.14
C GLY A 164 0.87 -7.52 -9.54
N ILE A 165 0.13 -6.41 -9.54
CA ILE A 165 -1.26 -6.36 -10.02
C ILE A 165 -1.31 -6.55 -11.53
N VAL A 166 -0.35 -5.98 -12.27
CA VAL A 166 -0.22 -6.21 -13.72
C VAL A 166 -0.01 -7.70 -14.01
N ILE A 167 0.88 -8.37 -13.27
CA ILE A 167 1.15 -9.81 -13.44
C ILE A 167 -0.10 -10.65 -13.13
N ARG A 168 -0.74 -10.42 -11.98
CA ARG A 168 -1.94 -11.17 -11.60
C ARG A 168 -3.11 -10.95 -12.56
N SER A 169 -3.16 -9.79 -13.20
CA SER A 169 -4.20 -9.45 -14.16
C SER A 169 -3.96 -10.03 -15.57
N LEU A 170 -2.89 -10.82 -15.79
CA LEU A 170 -2.69 -11.53 -17.07
C LEU A 170 -3.86 -12.47 -17.40
N LEU A 171 -4.52 -13.02 -16.37
CA LEU A 171 -5.71 -13.86 -16.51
C LEU A 171 -6.96 -13.09 -16.97
N HIS A 172 -6.89 -11.78 -17.13
CA HIS A 172 -7.96 -11.02 -17.80
C HIS A 172 -8.11 -11.42 -19.26
N ASN A 173 -7.05 -11.97 -19.87
CA ASN A 173 -7.11 -12.58 -21.18
C ASN A 173 -7.45 -14.07 -21.03
N ILE A 174 -8.64 -14.45 -21.50
CA ILE A 174 -9.15 -15.83 -21.47
C ILE A 174 -8.28 -16.84 -22.23
N HIS A 175 -7.43 -16.38 -23.14
CA HIS A 175 -6.51 -17.20 -23.91
C HIS A 175 -5.08 -17.21 -23.34
N PHE A 176 -4.88 -16.63 -22.16
CA PHE A 176 -3.58 -16.69 -21.49
C PHE A 176 -3.31 -18.10 -20.99
N ASP A 177 -2.16 -18.65 -21.37
CA ASP A 177 -1.73 -19.98 -20.98
C ASP A 177 -1.00 -19.94 -19.63
N LEU A 178 -1.69 -20.42 -18.59
CA LEU A 178 -1.20 -20.49 -17.21
C LEU A 178 0.10 -21.28 -17.07
N SER A 179 0.36 -22.27 -17.94
CA SER A 179 1.57 -23.11 -17.87
C SER A 179 2.85 -22.32 -18.13
N ARG A 180 2.73 -21.10 -18.67
CA ARG A 180 3.88 -20.20 -18.89
C ARG A 180 4.39 -19.55 -17.63
N ILE A 181 3.65 -19.61 -16.53
CA ILE A 181 4.06 -19.02 -15.25
C ILE A 181 4.74 -20.11 -14.40
N ALA A 182 6.00 -19.90 -14.04
CA ALA A 182 6.71 -20.78 -13.11
C ALA A 182 6.25 -20.55 -11.67
N PHE A 183 6.41 -19.31 -11.19
CA PHE A 183 5.92 -18.79 -9.92
C PHE A 183 6.04 -17.27 -9.92
N ILE A 184 5.37 -16.62 -8.96
CA ILE A 184 5.30 -15.16 -8.83
C ILE A 184 5.88 -14.74 -7.49
N VAL A 185 6.80 -13.76 -7.50
CA VAL A 185 7.24 -13.04 -6.30
C VAL A 185 6.79 -11.60 -6.42
N THR A 186 6.13 -11.08 -5.41
CA THR A 186 5.67 -9.69 -5.37
C THR A 186 6.25 -8.97 -4.16
N LEU A 187 6.64 -7.71 -4.37
CA LEU A 187 7.31 -6.87 -3.39
C LEU A 187 6.47 -5.62 -3.14
N GLY A 188 5.88 -5.50 -1.95
CA GLY A 188 5.01 -4.38 -1.58
C GLY A 188 3.80 -4.22 -2.49
N THR A 189 3.26 -5.32 -3.04
CA THR A 189 2.12 -5.28 -3.97
C THR A 189 0.80 -5.26 -3.19
N PRO A 190 -0.09 -4.29 -3.45
CA PRO A 190 -1.38 -4.17 -2.77
C PRO A 190 -2.42 -5.15 -3.32
N HIS A 191 -2.25 -6.46 -3.10
CA HIS A 191 -3.13 -7.51 -3.61
C HIS A 191 -4.60 -7.36 -3.20
N LYS A 192 -4.89 -7.04 -1.93
CA LYS A 192 -6.25 -7.02 -1.38
C LYS A 192 -7.12 -5.99 -2.08
N ASN A 193 -6.65 -4.75 -2.13
CA ASN A 193 -7.35 -3.59 -2.67
C ASN A 193 -6.32 -2.55 -3.12
N ALA A 194 -6.71 -1.72 -4.09
CA ALA A 194 -5.91 -0.56 -4.47
C ALA A 194 -5.66 0.33 -3.23
N PRO A 195 -4.42 0.86 -3.03
CA PRO A 195 -4.12 1.74 -1.90
C PRO A 195 -5.07 2.94 -1.84
N MET A 196 -5.49 3.41 -3.01
CA MET A 196 -6.47 4.47 -3.17
C MET A 196 -7.16 4.31 -4.53
N VAL A 197 -8.49 4.35 -4.53
CA VAL A 197 -9.30 4.17 -5.75
C VAL A 197 -9.64 5.53 -6.30
N PHE A 198 -8.95 5.91 -7.37
CA PHE A 198 -9.12 7.21 -8.04
C PHE A 198 -10.08 7.17 -9.23
N ASP A 199 -10.28 6.00 -9.84
CA ASP A 199 -11.23 5.87 -10.94
C ASP A 199 -11.90 4.49 -10.92
N CYS A 200 -13.06 4.39 -11.58
CA CYS A 200 -13.82 3.14 -11.66
C CYS A 200 -13.11 2.05 -12.48
N TYR A 201 -12.20 2.42 -13.39
CA TYR A 201 -11.43 1.46 -14.18
C TYR A 201 -10.43 0.69 -13.32
N LEU A 202 -9.78 1.38 -12.38
CA LEU A 202 -8.86 0.81 -11.41
C LEU A 202 -9.62 -0.19 -10.53
N GLN A 203 -10.76 0.22 -9.97
CA GLN A 203 -11.61 -0.68 -9.18
C GLN A 203 -12.02 -1.92 -9.99
N ASN A 204 -12.51 -1.74 -11.22
CA ASN A 204 -12.93 -2.84 -12.09
C ASN A 204 -11.77 -3.80 -12.44
N ILE A 205 -10.53 -3.30 -12.57
CA ILE A 205 -9.36 -4.17 -12.78
C ILE A 205 -9.13 -5.08 -11.57
N TYR A 206 -9.25 -4.55 -10.35
CA TYR A 206 -9.14 -5.33 -9.12
C TYR A 206 -10.27 -6.34 -8.97
N ASP A 207 -11.52 -5.91 -9.19
CA ASP A 207 -12.70 -6.78 -9.08
C ASP A 207 -12.58 -7.97 -10.05
N ARG A 208 -12.27 -7.69 -11.32
CA ARG A 208 -12.05 -8.73 -12.35
C ARG A 208 -10.84 -9.61 -12.06
N MET A 209 -9.76 -9.05 -11.52
CA MET A 209 -8.60 -9.85 -11.11
C MET A 209 -9.03 -10.85 -10.03
N HIS A 210 -9.71 -10.38 -8.99
CA HIS A 210 -10.18 -11.24 -7.90
C HIS A 210 -11.19 -12.29 -8.37
N GLU A 211 -12.11 -11.92 -9.26
CA GLU A 211 -13.05 -12.86 -9.90
C GLU A 211 -12.33 -13.96 -10.65
N ASN A 212 -11.43 -13.60 -11.58
CA ASN A 212 -10.71 -14.58 -12.40
C ASN A 212 -9.86 -15.52 -11.54
N TRP A 213 -9.23 -15.00 -10.48
CA TRP A 213 -8.44 -15.83 -9.55
C TRP A 213 -9.31 -16.79 -8.74
N ARG A 214 -10.52 -16.39 -8.34
CA ARG A 214 -11.47 -17.29 -7.69
C ARG A 214 -11.99 -18.38 -8.64
N GLU A 215 -12.30 -18.01 -9.88
CA GLU A 215 -12.79 -18.97 -10.88
C GLU A 215 -11.75 -20.05 -11.22
N HIS A 216 -10.46 -19.68 -11.22
CA HIS A 216 -9.34 -20.59 -11.53
C HIS A 216 -8.63 -21.13 -10.27
N GLU A 217 -9.24 -21.03 -9.08
CA GLU A 217 -8.60 -21.40 -7.80
C GLU A 217 -7.99 -22.82 -7.83
N LYS A 218 -8.68 -23.78 -8.45
CA LYS A 218 -8.21 -25.18 -8.55
C LYS A 218 -6.97 -25.33 -9.44
N GLU A 219 -6.92 -24.59 -10.55
CA GLU A 219 -5.78 -24.61 -11.49
C GLU A 219 -4.57 -23.89 -10.86
N LEU A 220 -4.85 -22.80 -10.15
CA LEU A 220 -3.88 -21.96 -9.46
C LEU A 220 -3.38 -22.56 -8.13
N ALA A 221 -4.00 -23.63 -7.62
CA ALA A 221 -3.65 -24.22 -6.32
C ALA A 221 -2.18 -24.67 -6.23
N SER A 222 -1.58 -25.04 -7.37
CA SER A 222 -0.17 -25.43 -7.47
C SER A 222 0.79 -24.27 -7.77
N LEU A 223 0.26 -23.10 -8.12
CA LEU A 223 1.07 -21.93 -8.46
C LEU A 223 1.49 -21.19 -7.18
N LEU A 224 2.80 -21.08 -6.96
CA LEU A 224 3.33 -20.26 -5.88
C LEU A 224 3.20 -18.77 -6.22
N VAL A 225 2.47 -18.04 -5.38
CA VAL A 225 2.48 -16.57 -5.32
C VAL A 225 3.02 -16.14 -3.97
N LEU A 226 4.27 -15.70 -3.93
CA LEU A 226 4.92 -15.17 -2.73
C LEU A 226 4.77 -13.65 -2.68
N SER A 227 4.11 -13.14 -1.64
CA SER A 227 3.96 -11.71 -1.36
C SER A 227 4.84 -11.30 -0.20
N VAL A 228 5.73 -10.34 -0.44
CA VAL A 228 6.68 -9.82 0.55
C VAL A 228 6.33 -8.38 0.90
N SER A 229 6.13 -8.10 2.18
CA SER A 229 5.85 -6.76 2.70
C SER A 229 7.04 -6.14 3.44
N GLY A 230 7.12 -4.81 3.40
CA GLY A 230 8.20 -4.02 4.01
C GLY A 230 8.02 -3.69 5.50
N GLY A 231 6.95 -4.18 6.14
CA GLY A 231 6.58 -3.79 7.50
C GLY A 231 6.00 -2.37 7.58
N LEU A 232 6.07 -1.72 8.75
CA LEU A 232 5.42 -0.41 8.96
C LEU A 232 6.07 0.72 8.16
N LYS A 233 7.27 0.51 7.65
CA LYS A 233 8.03 1.52 6.92
C LYS A 233 7.59 1.69 5.47
N ASP A 234 6.85 0.74 4.92
CA ASP A 234 6.14 0.97 3.67
C ASP A 234 4.96 1.92 3.91
N HIS A 235 5.15 3.19 3.56
CA HIS A 235 4.12 4.22 3.72
C HIS A 235 3.14 4.28 2.54
N LEU A 236 3.44 3.63 1.42
CA LEU A 236 2.59 3.65 0.23
C LEU A 236 1.62 2.47 0.21
N VAL A 237 2.09 1.29 0.62
CA VAL A 237 1.29 0.07 0.66
C VAL A 237 1.28 -0.49 2.07
N PRO A 238 0.18 -0.31 2.82
CA PRO A 238 0.00 -0.96 4.11
C PRO A 238 0.11 -2.49 4.02
N GLU A 239 0.68 -3.11 5.05
CA GLU A 239 0.94 -4.56 5.10
C GLU A 239 -0.35 -5.41 5.01
N HIS A 240 -1.49 -4.91 5.47
CA HIS A 240 -2.76 -5.62 5.30
C HIS A 240 -3.28 -5.62 3.85
N PHE A 241 -2.75 -4.77 2.96
CA PHE A 241 -3.07 -4.80 1.52
C PHE A 241 -2.20 -5.80 0.75
N THR A 242 -1.08 -6.27 1.31
CA THR A 242 -0.24 -7.29 0.66
C THR A 242 -0.75 -8.72 0.84
N LEU A 243 -1.86 -8.89 1.56
CA LEU A 243 -2.58 -10.14 1.79
C LEU A 243 -3.65 -10.36 0.73
N ASP A 244 -3.91 -11.61 0.35
CA ASP A 244 -5.06 -12.03 -0.46
C ASP A 244 -5.22 -13.56 -0.44
N ASN A 245 -6.38 -14.05 -0.86
CA ASN A 245 -6.64 -15.49 -0.99
C ASN A 245 -5.71 -16.11 -2.03
N GLY A 246 -5.14 -17.28 -1.73
CA GLY A 246 -4.19 -17.97 -2.60
C GLY A 246 -2.78 -17.37 -2.63
N VAL A 247 -2.53 -16.27 -1.90
CA VAL A 247 -1.22 -15.62 -1.82
C VAL A 247 -0.51 -16.00 -0.52
N ARG A 248 0.74 -16.48 -0.63
CA ARG A 248 1.61 -16.75 0.54
C ARG A 248 2.27 -15.44 0.96
N HIS A 249 1.90 -14.90 2.11
CA HIS A 249 2.44 -13.64 2.60
C HIS A 249 3.57 -13.84 3.60
N ILE A 250 4.63 -13.03 3.47
CA ILE A 250 5.70 -12.88 4.45
C ILE A 250 6.01 -11.40 4.67
N SER A 251 6.34 -11.03 5.91
CA SER A 251 6.91 -9.73 6.21
C SER A 251 8.43 -9.82 6.25
N THR A 252 9.14 -8.82 5.74
CA THR A 252 10.61 -8.70 5.92
C THR A 252 11.02 -8.73 7.39
N THR A 253 10.15 -8.27 8.29
CA THR A 253 10.35 -8.34 9.74
C THR A 253 10.11 -9.73 10.34
N ALA A 254 9.49 -10.65 9.61
CA ALA A 254 9.20 -12.01 10.06
C ALA A 254 10.33 -13.01 9.77
N VAL A 255 11.27 -12.65 8.91
CA VAL A 255 12.29 -13.58 8.41
C VAL A 255 13.54 -13.50 9.27
N ASP A 256 13.92 -14.63 9.86
CA ASP A 256 15.16 -14.76 10.63
C ASP A 256 16.38 -14.52 9.72
N GLY A 257 17.28 -13.64 10.15
CA GLY A 257 18.41 -13.15 9.37
C GLY A 257 18.12 -11.91 8.50
N ILE A 258 16.85 -11.49 8.39
CA ILE A 258 16.46 -10.18 7.83
C ILE A 258 16.05 -9.24 8.97
N GLU A 259 14.97 -9.56 9.69
CA GLU A 259 14.53 -8.90 10.94
C GLU A 259 14.49 -7.35 10.88
N LEU A 260 14.14 -6.79 9.72
CA LEU A 260 14.19 -5.34 9.48
C LEU A 260 12.99 -4.85 8.67
N GLU A 261 12.70 -3.56 8.78
CA GLU A 261 11.68 -2.88 7.98
C GLU A 261 12.31 -2.21 6.75
N THR A 262 11.57 -2.22 5.64
CA THR A 262 11.97 -1.59 4.37
C THR A 262 10.91 -0.60 3.93
N ASP A 263 11.31 0.59 3.49
CA ASP A 263 10.36 1.45 2.77
C ASP A 263 9.97 0.84 1.40
N HIS A 264 8.98 1.46 0.75
CA HIS A 264 8.40 0.97 -0.49
C HIS A 264 9.40 0.79 -1.65
N LEU A 265 10.47 1.60 -1.70
CA LEU A 265 11.51 1.50 -2.72
C LEU A 265 12.67 0.62 -2.25
N CYS A 266 12.94 0.59 -0.95
CA CYS A 266 13.99 -0.18 -0.33
C CYS A 266 13.82 -1.68 -0.57
N ILE A 267 12.58 -2.16 -0.59
CA ILE A 267 12.27 -3.58 -0.74
C ILE A 267 12.86 -4.20 -2.01
N VAL A 268 13.03 -3.43 -3.10
CA VAL A 268 13.57 -3.95 -4.38
C VAL A 268 15.10 -4.00 -4.45
N TRP A 269 15.81 -3.38 -3.49
CA TRP A 269 17.28 -3.38 -3.46
C TRP A 269 17.88 -3.85 -2.14
N CYS A 270 17.04 -4.21 -1.16
CA CYS A 270 17.48 -4.76 0.11
C CYS A 270 18.30 -6.04 -0.08
N ASN A 271 19.61 -5.96 0.17
CA ASN A 271 20.56 -7.04 -0.08
C ASN A 271 20.18 -8.31 0.70
N GLN A 272 19.77 -8.17 1.97
CA GLN A 272 19.33 -9.28 2.80
C GLN A 272 18.15 -10.04 2.16
N LEU A 273 17.09 -9.33 1.75
CA LEU A 273 15.92 -9.92 1.12
C LEU A 273 16.23 -10.55 -0.25
N LEU A 274 16.94 -9.85 -1.11
CA LEU A 274 17.26 -10.36 -2.44
C LEU A 274 18.17 -11.60 -2.41
N ARG A 275 18.97 -11.77 -1.34
CA ARG A 275 19.73 -13.01 -1.13
C ARG A 275 18.84 -14.22 -0.85
N TYR A 276 17.69 -14.03 -0.20
CA TYR A 276 16.70 -15.08 0.04
C TYR A 276 15.88 -15.37 -1.23
N ILE A 277 15.41 -14.32 -1.91
CA ILE A 277 14.70 -14.47 -3.19
C ILE A 277 15.58 -15.17 -4.24
N SER A 278 16.87 -14.84 -4.31
CA SER A 278 17.78 -15.55 -5.23
C SER A 278 18.03 -17.01 -4.83
N ARG A 279 17.93 -17.39 -3.53
CA ARG A 279 17.97 -18.81 -3.13
C ARG A 279 16.70 -19.54 -3.58
N LEU A 280 15.54 -18.90 -3.51
CA LEU A 280 14.28 -19.44 -4.04
C LEU A 280 14.39 -19.71 -5.54
N MET A 281 14.89 -18.75 -6.32
CA MET A 281 15.07 -18.88 -7.77
C MET A 281 16.09 -19.97 -8.14
N VAL A 282 17.19 -20.06 -7.40
CA VAL A 282 18.18 -21.14 -7.57
C VAL A 282 17.57 -22.50 -7.23
N GLY A 283 16.72 -22.58 -6.20
CA GLY A 283 15.99 -23.81 -5.86
C GLY A 283 15.10 -24.29 -7.01
N TYR A 284 14.34 -23.39 -7.63
CA TYR A 284 13.56 -23.69 -8.83
C TYR A 284 14.44 -24.13 -10.01
N ALA A 285 15.58 -23.45 -10.21
CA ALA A 285 16.48 -23.70 -11.33
C ALA A 285 17.11 -25.11 -11.33
N TYR A 286 17.31 -25.71 -10.16
CA TYR A 286 17.85 -27.07 -10.06
C TYR A 286 16.85 -28.15 -10.51
N ASP A 287 15.59 -28.03 -10.09
CA ASP A 287 14.53 -28.97 -10.44
C ASP A 287 13.16 -28.27 -10.46
N PRO A 288 12.75 -27.72 -11.61
CA PRO A 288 11.48 -27.01 -11.76
C PRO A 288 10.25 -27.85 -11.38
N ILE A 289 10.27 -29.14 -11.72
CA ILE A 289 9.13 -30.05 -11.53
C ILE A 289 8.97 -30.39 -10.04
N SER A 290 10.07 -30.72 -9.36
CA SER A 290 10.05 -30.96 -7.92
C SER A 290 9.75 -29.69 -7.14
N PHE A 291 10.25 -28.53 -7.59
CA PHE A 291 9.97 -27.25 -6.95
C PHE A 291 8.47 -26.94 -6.92
N GLN A 292 7.75 -27.10 -8.03
CA GLN A 292 6.31 -26.83 -8.09
C GLN A 292 5.52 -27.70 -7.10
N LYS A 293 5.91 -28.98 -6.94
CA LYS A 293 5.26 -29.90 -6.00
C LYS A 293 5.53 -29.57 -4.52
N HIS A 294 6.66 -28.94 -4.23
CA HIS A 294 7.14 -28.69 -2.86
C HIS A 294 7.32 -27.20 -2.55
N ALA A 295 6.71 -26.32 -3.32
CA ALA A 295 6.94 -24.87 -3.23
C ALA A 295 6.68 -24.32 -1.82
N ASP A 296 5.61 -24.78 -1.17
CA ASP A 296 5.28 -24.39 0.22
C ASP A 296 6.38 -24.82 1.21
N ASN A 297 6.99 -25.99 1.03
CA ASN A 297 8.10 -26.45 1.87
C ASN A 297 9.37 -25.63 1.64
N VAL A 298 9.62 -25.21 0.40
CA VAL A 298 10.75 -24.34 0.05
C VAL A 298 10.56 -22.96 0.67
N VAL A 299 9.36 -22.38 0.58
CA VAL A 299 9.04 -21.08 1.19
C VAL A 299 9.17 -21.14 2.71
N LYS A 300 8.60 -22.16 3.37
CA LYS A 300 8.74 -22.34 4.83
C LYS A 300 10.21 -22.41 5.28
N GLN A 301 11.05 -23.14 4.54
CA GLN A 301 12.49 -23.24 4.84
C GLN A 301 13.24 -21.93 4.63
N LEU A 302 12.89 -21.20 3.57
CA LEU A 302 13.59 -19.97 3.25
C LEU A 302 13.13 -18.81 4.13
N PHE A 303 11.84 -18.65 4.38
CA PHE A 303 11.29 -17.42 4.95
C PHE A 303 10.72 -17.58 6.36
N ASP A 304 10.27 -18.79 6.75
CA ASP A 304 9.77 -19.03 8.12
C ASP A 304 10.84 -19.63 9.06
N ALA A 305 12.01 -19.98 8.51
CA ALA A 305 13.12 -20.64 9.18
C ALA A 305 14.45 -19.88 8.96
N ASP A 306 15.58 -20.58 8.91
CA ASP A 306 16.94 -20.02 8.91
C ASP A 306 17.45 -19.60 7.53
N GLY A 307 16.62 -19.72 6.49
CA GLY A 307 16.99 -19.33 5.14
C GLY A 307 17.82 -20.36 4.38
N LEU A 308 17.94 -21.59 4.88
CA LEU A 308 18.71 -22.68 4.27
C LEU A 308 17.79 -23.81 3.78
N LEU A 309 17.95 -24.20 2.51
CA LEU A 309 17.28 -25.37 1.97
C LEU A 309 17.99 -26.64 2.45
N ARG A 310 17.24 -27.54 3.07
CA ARG A 310 17.72 -28.81 3.61
C ARG A 310 16.80 -29.93 3.19
N GLU A 311 17.39 -31.03 2.74
CA GLU A 311 16.63 -32.25 2.50
C GLU A 311 16.41 -32.96 3.85
N LEU A 312 15.19 -32.90 4.37
CA LEU A 312 14.81 -33.63 5.57
C LEU A 312 14.34 -35.03 5.15
N THR A 313 15.18 -36.03 5.34
CA THR A 313 14.77 -37.43 5.24
C THR A 313 14.27 -37.94 6.59
N ARG A 314 13.05 -38.50 6.62
CA ARG A 314 12.51 -39.18 7.80
C ARG A 314 13.32 -40.47 8.03
N MET A 315 14.31 -40.40 8.90
CA MET A 315 15.15 -41.56 9.23
C MET A 315 14.37 -42.55 10.10
N LYS A 316 14.38 -43.85 9.76
CA LYS A 316 13.79 -44.91 10.60
C LYS A 316 14.60 -45.03 11.90
N ALA A 317 13.97 -44.78 13.04
CA ALA A 317 14.56 -45.02 14.36
C ALA A 317 14.23 -46.45 14.82
N GLY A 318 15.19 -47.13 15.46
CA GLY A 318 14.98 -48.48 16.01
C GLY A 318 14.19 -48.49 17.33
N THR A 319 14.11 -47.36 18.02
CA THR A 319 13.40 -47.20 19.31
C THR A 319 12.77 -45.82 19.39
N SER A 320 11.49 -45.76 19.74
CA SER A 320 10.77 -44.52 20.04
C SER A 320 10.57 -44.36 21.55
N THR A 321 10.67 -43.13 22.05
CA THR A 321 10.44 -42.80 23.46
C THR A 321 9.40 -41.69 23.55
N ALA A 322 8.29 -41.93 24.25
CA ALA A 322 7.27 -40.92 24.46
C ALA A 322 7.62 -40.04 25.67
N ILE A 323 7.48 -38.72 25.52
CA ILE A 323 7.73 -37.73 26.58
C ILE A 323 6.55 -36.75 26.62
N VAL A 324 5.95 -36.59 27.79
CA VAL A 324 4.91 -35.58 28.03
C VAL A 324 5.58 -34.29 28.49
N ILE A 325 5.44 -33.22 27.71
CA ILE A 325 5.97 -31.90 28.01
C ILE A 325 4.96 -31.10 28.83
N ARG A 326 5.45 -30.44 29.88
CA ARG A 326 4.66 -29.55 30.77
C ARG A 326 5.34 -28.18 30.89
N ASN A 327 4.93 -27.37 31.86
CA ASN A 327 5.49 -26.03 32.20
C ASN A 327 6.92 -26.09 32.78
N GLU A 328 7.59 -27.25 32.75
CA GLU A 328 8.97 -27.39 33.21
C GLU A 328 9.88 -27.65 32.03
N LEU A 329 11.01 -26.93 31.98
CA LEU A 329 12.01 -27.09 30.94
C LEU A 329 12.69 -28.45 31.09
N ILE A 330 12.50 -29.32 30.11
CA ILE A 330 13.21 -30.59 30.05
C ILE A 330 14.49 -30.44 29.22
N PHE A 331 15.52 -31.20 29.58
CA PHE A 331 16.75 -31.34 28.79
C PHE A 331 16.98 -32.82 28.52
N VAL A 332 17.15 -33.17 27.24
CA VAL A 332 17.38 -34.55 26.82
C VAL A 332 18.53 -34.60 25.82
N LYS A 333 19.49 -35.49 26.07
CA LYS A 333 20.64 -35.76 25.19
C LYS A 333 20.61 -37.21 24.73
N ASN A 334 20.80 -37.45 23.45
CA ASN A 334 20.98 -38.81 22.95
C ASN A 334 22.42 -39.29 23.23
N SER A 335 22.60 -39.99 24.34
CA SER A 335 23.89 -40.62 24.70
C SER A 335 24.10 -42.00 24.07
N GLY A 336 23.14 -42.50 23.27
CA GLY A 336 23.29 -43.77 22.56
C GLY A 336 24.06 -43.63 21.24
N GLU A 337 24.48 -44.76 20.69
CA GLU A 337 25.23 -44.83 19.42
C GLU A 337 24.35 -44.68 18.18
N ASN A 338 23.02 -44.88 18.32
CA ASN A 338 22.07 -44.86 17.21
C ASN A 338 21.12 -43.65 17.27
N LEU A 339 20.50 -43.35 16.12
CA LEU A 339 19.40 -42.38 16.02
C LEU A 339 18.21 -42.82 16.89
N LYS A 340 17.68 -41.91 17.70
CA LYS A 340 16.48 -42.13 18.52
C LYS A 340 15.35 -41.20 18.09
N GLU A 341 14.13 -41.72 18.16
CA GLU A 341 12.89 -40.96 17.98
C GLU A 341 12.30 -40.62 19.34
N PHE A 342 11.94 -39.35 19.55
CA PHE A 342 11.23 -38.88 20.73
C PHE A 342 9.87 -38.35 20.31
N VAL A 343 8.79 -38.96 20.81
CA VAL A 343 7.42 -38.50 20.57
C VAL A 343 7.04 -37.57 21.71
N LEU A 344 6.96 -36.27 21.41
CA LEU A 344 6.64 -35.23 22.37
C LEU A 344 5.15 -34.94 22.33
N SER A 345 4.46 -35.12 23.44
CA SER A 345 3.06 -34.72 23.62
C SER A 345 2.97 -33.54 24.56
N PHE A 346 2.10 -32.57 24.25
CA PHE A 346 1.96 -31.35 25.04
C PHE A 346 0.49 -30.92 25.14
N PRO A 347 0.11 -30.13 26.16
CA PRO A 347 -1.28 -29.81 26.45
C PRO A 347 -1.98 -29.04 25.31
N LYS A 348 -3.31 -29.17 25.24
CA LYS A 348 -4.14 -28.33 24.36
C LYS A 348 -4.06 -26.86 24.75
N ASN A 349 -4.24 -25.99 23.76
CA ASN A 349 -4.15 -24.53 23.87
C ASN A 349 -2.83 -24.07 24.52
N SER A 350 -1.73 -24.68 24.09
CA SER A 350 -0.39 -24.34 24.58
C SER A 350 0.63 -24.29 23.45
N TRP A 351 1.68 -23.51 23.68
CA TRP A 351 2.81 -23.38 22.78
C TRP A 351 3.94 -24.30 23.20
N LEU A 352 4.38 -25.17 22.32
CA LEU A 352 5.60 -25.95 22.53
C LEU A 352 6.80 -25.14 22.02
N PHE A 353 7.69 -24.76 22.93
CA PHE A 353 9.01 -24.25 22.59
C PHE A 353 10.02 -25.39 22.60
N ILE A 354 10.79 -25.53 21.52
CA ILE A 354 11.83 -26.55 21.40
C ILE A 354 13.14 -25.88 20.97
N GLU A 355 14.17 -25.97 21.80
CA GLU A 355 15.55 -25.64 21.44
C GLU A 355 16.29 -26.93 21.04
N ARG A 356 16.95 -26.96 19.89
CA ARG A 356 17.58 -28.19 19.38
C ARG A 356 18.93 -27.95 18.71
N SER A 357 19.79 -28.97 18.80
CA SER A 357 21.10 -28.99 18.13
C SER A 357 20.98 -29.15 16.60
N ILE A 358 22.00 -28.65 15.88
CA ILE A 358 22.18 -28.91 14.43
C ILE A 358 22.17 -30.43 14.16
N GLY A 359 21.42 -30.85 13.13
CA GLY A 359 21.32 -32.24 12.68
C GLY A 359 20.16 -33.04 13.30
N SER A 360 19.22 -32.36 13.97
CA SER A 360 17.94 -32.91 14.43
C SER A 360 16.81 -32.56 13.45
N SER A 361 15.80 -33.42 13.33
CA SER A 361 14.62 -33.20 12.46
C SER A 361 13.32 -33.34 13.25
N LEU A 362 12.32 -32.53 12.89
CA LEU A 362 11.05 -32.46 13.59
C LEU A 362 9.91 -32.77 12.61
N TRP A 363 8.95 -33.58 13.04
CA TRP A 363 7.88 -34.11 12.21
C TRP A 363 6.54 -34.04 12.94
N THR A 364 5.47 -33.71 12.24
CA THR A 364 4.10 -33.81 12.75
C THR A 364 3.71 -35.29 12.95
N SER A 365 2.62 -35.53 13.68
CA SER A 365 1.99 -36.85 13.78
C SER A 365 1.55 -37.41 12.42
N SER A 366 1.16 -36.53 11.47
CA SER A 366 0.84 -36.90 10.08
C SER A 366 2.07 -37.27 9.24
N GLY A 367 3.28 -37.07 9.75
CA GLY A 367 4.53 -37.36 9.05
C GLY A 367 5.04 -36.24 8.16
N GLU A 368 4.51 -35.03 8.28
CA GLU A 368 5.00 -33.84 7.59
C GLU A 368 6.19 -33.21 8.34
N PRO A 369 7.25 -32.77 7.65
CA PRO A 369 8.37 -32.10 8.28
C PRO A 369 7.99 -30.70 8.79
N ILE A 370 8.46 -30.36 9.99
CA ILE A 370 8.35 -29.00 10.55
C ILE A 370 9.69 -28.28 10.33
N TYR A 371 9.66 -27.34 9.37
CA TYR A 371 10.82 -26.58 8.93
C TYR A 371 11.13 -25.36 9.78
N ASN A 372 10.16 -24.79 10.51
CA ASN A 372 10.35 -23.59 11.31
C ASN A 372 11.56 -23.75 12.24
N LEU A 373 12.64 -23.04 11.92
CA LEU A 373 13.93 -23.20 12.55
C LEU A 373 14.57 -21.82 12.61
N ASN A 374 14.37 -21.15 13.74
CA ASN A 374 14.97 -19.84 13.95
C ASN A 374 16.34 -20.03 14.61
N ASN A 375 17.31 -19.21 14.21
CA ASN A 375 18.67 -19.22 14.71
C ASN A 375 18.72 -18.75 16.17
N LEU A 376 19.48 -19.49 16.98
CA LEU A 376 19.77 -19.18 18.38
C LEU A 376 21.26 -19.35 18.66
N ARG A 377 22.09 -18.45 18.11
CA ARG A 377 23.57 -18.54 18.10
C ARG A 377 24.09 -19.90 17.57
N GLN A 378 24.24 -20.90 18.44
CA GLN A 378 24.77 -22.23 18.12
C GLN A 378 23.70 -23.34 18.07
N THR A 379 22.48 -23.04 18.52
CA THR A 379 21.31 -23.92 18.46
C THR A 379 20.22 -23.27 17.62
N PHE A 380 19.10 -23.96 17.49
CA PHE A 380 17.91 -23.41 16.85
C PHE A 380 16.71 -23.59 17.75
N TYR A 381 15.72 -22.71 17.59
CA TYR A 381 14.43 -22.88 18.25
C TYR A 381 13.27 -22.98 17.27
N THR A 382 12.23 -23.67 17.72
CA THR A 382 10.96 -23.82 17.01
C THR A 382 9.82 -23.56 18.01
N LEU A 383 8.83 -22.78 17.59
CA LEU A 383 7.57 -22.57 18.32
C LEU A 383 6.44 -23.25 17.54
N VAL A 384 5.72 -24.17 18.18
CA VAL A 384 4.58 -24.88 17.58
C VAL A 384 3.37 -24.77 18.50
N HIS A 385 2.25 -24.30 17.97
CA HIS A 385 1.00 -24.26 18.72
C HIS A 385 0.26 -25.60 18.65
N SER A 386 -0.46 -25.95 19.72
CA SER A 386 -1.24 -27.19 19.80
C SER A 386 -2.34 -27.30 18.74
N ASN A 387 -2.80 -26.18 18.18
CA ASN A 387 -3.81 -26.18 17.10
C ASN A 387 -3.28 -26.81 15.81
N VAL A 388 -1.95 -26.82 15.61
CA VAL A 388 -1.34 -27.48 14.45
C VAL A 388 -1.23 -28.99 14.71
N THR A 389 -0.66 -29.36 15.87
CA THR A 389 -0.50 -30.75 16.29
C THR A 389 -0.40 -30.84 17.82
N GLU A 390 -1.01 -31.83 18.45
CA GLU A 390 -0.83 -32.13 19.89
C GLU A 390 0.38 -33.07 20.15
N GLN A 391 0.93 -33.68 19.09
CA GLN A 391 2.07 -34.60 19.17
C GLN A 391 3.05 -34.36 18.01
N ILE A 392 4.33 -34.41 18.35
CA ILE A 392 5.44 -34.17 17.42
C ILE A 392 6.49 -35.26 17.59
N SER A 393 7.01 -35.77 16.48
CA SER A 393 8.15 -36.68 16.47
C SER A 393 9.46 -35.91 16.22
N LEU A 394 10.40 -36.02 17.15
CA LEU A 394 11.73 -35.44 17.08
C LEU A 394 12.76 -36.56 16.90
N HIS A 395 13.52 -36.51 15.80
CA HIS A 395 14.63 -37.43 15.58
C HIS A 395 15.95 -36.78 15.99
N LEU A 396 16.70 -37.47 16.84
CA LEU A 396 17.94 -36.95 17.44
C LEU A 396 19.12 -37.87 17.15
N LYS A 397 20.14 -37.34 16.46
CA LYS A 397 21.40 -38.04 16.20
C LYS A 397 22.23 -38.25 17.49
N PRO A 398 23.14 -39.24 17.51
CA PRO A 398 24.06 -39.46 18.63
C PRO A 398 24.81 -38.19 19.06
N GLY A 399 24.93 -37.98 20.37
CA GLY A 399 25.61 -36.83 20.97
C GLY A 399 24.87 -35.50 20.90
N LYS A 400 23.73 -35.42 20.18
CA LYS A 400 22.90 -34.20 20.07
C LYS A 400 21.87 -34.11 21.20
N PHE A 401 21.39 -32.89 21.47
CA PHE A 401 20.42 -32.61 22.52
C PHE A 401 19.26 -31.74 22.04
N PHE A 402 18.18 -31.76 22.81
CA PHE A 402 17.11 -30.78 22.74
C PHE A 402 16.66 -30.36 24.15
N LYS A 403 16.05 -29.18 24.22
CA LYS A 403 15.26 -28.71 25.36
C LYS A 403 13.86 -28.43 24.89
N ALA A 404 12.87 -28.70 25.74
CA ALA A 404 11.49 -28.43 25.42
C ALA A 404 10.73 -27.94 26.66
N VAL A 405 9.78 -27.03 26.45
CA VAL A 405 8.85 -26.55 27.48
C VAL A 405 7.50 -26.23 26.83
N ALA A 406 6.42 -26.60 27.51
CA ALA A 406 5.07 -26.21 27.11
C ALA A 406 4.72 -24.90 27.83
N LEU A 407 4.52 -23.85 27.05
CA LEU A 407 4.11 -22.53 27.48
C LEU A 407 2.58 -22.50 27.44
N GLN A 408 1.98 -22.44 28.61
CA GLN A 408 0.56 -22.18 28.75
C GLN A 408 0.32 -20.69 29.02
N GLU A 409 -0.82 -20.20 28.54
CA GLU A 409 -1.38 -18.96 29.05
C GLU A 409 -1.71 -19.17 30.53
N ASP A 410 -0.80 -18.72 31.39
CA ASP A 410 -1.00 -18.76 32.83
C ASP A 410 -1.28 -17.35 33.34
N PRO A 411 -2.56 -16.98 33.50
CA PRO A 411 -2.94 -15.67 34.02
C PRO A 411 -2.51 -15.46 35.47
N ALA A 412 -2.06 -16.50 36.20
CA ALA A 412 -1.57 -16.39 37.57
C ALA A 412 -0.05 -16.16 37.65
N LYS A 413 0.73 -16.51 36.60
CA LYS A 413 2.19 -16.35 36.59
C LYS A 413 2.64 -14.90 36.34
N PHE A 414 1.78 -14.10 35.70
CA PHE A 414 1.96 -12.67 35.52
C PHE A 414 0.79 -11.94 36.19
N ASN A 415 1.07 -10.95 37.04
CA ASN A 415 0.06 -10.12 37.71
C ASN A 415 -0.90 -9.32 36.78
N SER A 416 -0.85 -9.52 35.45
CA SER A 416 -1.76 -8.89 34.50
C SER A 416 -1.60 -9.48 33.10
N VAL A 417 -2.65 -10.12 32.58
CA VAL A 417 -2.90 -10.14 31.13
C VAL A 417 -2.95 -8.69 30.65
N VAL A 418 -2.23 -8.34 29.58
CA VAL A 418 -2.17 -6.96 29.11
C VAL A 418 -3.36 -6.68 28.22
N HIS A 419 -4.31 -5.89 28.73
CA HIS A 419 -5.46 -5.39 27.97
C HIS A 419 -5.19 -3.95 27.51
N ILE A 420 -5.21 -3.74 26.20
CA ILE A 420 -5.03 -2.44 25.55
C ILE A 420 -6.43 -1.92 25.23
N GLU A 421 -6.96 -1.14 26.16
CA GLU A 421 -8.27 -0.49 26.04
C GLU A 421 -8.12 1.03 25.93
N LEU A 422 -9.24 1.74 25.80
CA LEU A 422 -9.23 3.20 25.72
C LEU A 422 -8.56 3.87 26.93
N LEU A 423 -8.74 3.32 28.14
CA LEU A 423 -8.08 3.84 29.33
C LEU A 423 -6.56 3.59 29.31
N SER A 424 -6.12 2.50 28.66
CA SER A 424 -4.70 2.19 28.46
C SER A 424 -4.02 3.25 27.59
N LEU A 425 -4.73 3.84 26.61
CA LEU A 425 -4.22 4.97 25.81
C LEU A 425 -3.96 6.22 26.64
N LEU A 426 -4.76 6.49 27.67
CA LEU A 426 -4.54 7.62 28.58
C LEU A 426 -3.42 7.32 29.59
N ARG A 427 -3.38 6.10 30.14
CA ARG A 427 -2.34 5.66 31.07
C ARG A 427 -0.95 5.61 30.43
N GLY A 428 -0.87 5.16 29.18
CA GLY A 428 0.37 5.09 28.39
C GLY A 428 1.09 6.44 28.25
N CYS A 429 0.38 7.57 28.37
CA CYS A 429 0.99 8.90 28.32
C CYS A 429 1.91 9.19 29.52
N PHE A 430 1.69 8.50 30.64
CA PHE A 430 2.34 8.78 31.91
C PHE A 430 3.15 7.59 32.46
N THR A 431 2.77 6.36 32.10
CA THR A 431 3.34 5.14 32.65
C THR A 431 3.40 4.04 31.59
N PHE A 432 4.44 3.20 31.64
CA PHE A 432 4.52 1.99 30.82
C PHE A 432 3.32 1.08 31.04
N LEU A 433 2.82 0.46 29.96
CA LEU A 433 1.70 -0.48 30.03
C LEU A 433 2.06 -1.74 30.81
N TRP A 434 3.29 -2.23 30.63
CA TRP A 434 3.79 -3.40 31.32
C TRP A 434 5.31 -3.35 31.45
N LYS A 435 5.82 -3.91 32.54
CA LYS A 435 7.25 -4.05 32.81
C LYS A 435 7.51 -5.35 33.56
N ALA A 436 8.60 -6.03 33.24
CA ALA A 436 9.07 -7.18 34.00
C ALA A 436 10.59 -7.26 34.00
N ASP A 437 11.11 -7.77 35.12
CA ASP A 437 12.51 -8.15 35.26
C ASP A 437 12.59 -9.67 35.12
N PHE A 438 13.29 -10.13 34.09
CA PHE A 438 13.50 -11.55 33.86
C PHE A 438 14.78 -11.99 34.58
N GLU A 439 14.60 -12.92 35.52
CA GLU A 439 15.68 -13.49 36.33
C GLU A 439 16.46 -14.57 35.56
N GLU A 440 17.63 -14.92 36.08
CA GLU A 440 18.62 -15.82 35.45
C GLU A 440 18.11 -17.22 35.02
N ARG A 441 16.93 -17.67 35.47
CA ARG A 441 16.40 -19.02 35.21
C ARG A 441 15.51 -19.09 33.97
N GLU A 442 14.88 -18.00 33.56
CA GLU A 442 13.87 -18.01 32.51
C GLU A 442 14.53 -18.10 31.13
N SER A 443 14.22 -19.16 30.38
CA SER A 443 14.69 -19.31 28.99
C SER A 443 13.70 -18.77 27.97
N VAL A 444 12.39 -18.89 28.26
CA VAL A 444 11.32 -18.42 27.38
C VAL A 444 10.13 -17.98 28.20
N VAL A 445 9.55 -16.85 27.82
CA VAL A 445 8.39 -16.24 28.46
C VAL A 445 7.34 -15.92 27.40
N LEU A 446 6.09 -16.34 27.64
CA LEU A 446 4.92 -16.03 26.82
C LEU A 446 4.10 -14.94 27.51
N LEU A 447 3.87 -13.83 26.80
CA LEU A 447 2.99 -12.74 27.24
C LEU A 447 1.83 -12.58 26.23
N PRO A 448 0.59 -12.96 26.60
CA PRO A 448 -0.58 -12.69 25.77
C PRO A 448 -1.01 -11.22 25.94
N VAL A 449 -1.34 -10.57 24.82
CA VAL A 449 -1.81 -9.18 24.75
C VAL A 449 -3.15 -9.14 24.04
N TYR A 450 -4.13 -8.48 24.65
CA TYR A 450 -5.48 -8.32 24.10
C TYR A 450 -5.73 -6.87 23.72
N PHE A 451 -6.18 -6.66 22.50
CA PHE A 451 -6.48 -5.35 21.94
C PHE A 451 -7.99 -5.14 21.99
N GLY A 452 -8.44 -4.25 22.88
CA GLY A 452 -9.82 -3.73 22.85
C GLY A 452 -10.01 -2.71 21.72
N ILE A 453 -8.91 -2.17 21.18
CA ILE A 453 -8.88 -1.29 20.01
C ILE A 453 -7.85 -1.87 19.04
N PRO A 454 -8.25 -2.41 17.88
CA PRO A 454 -7.37 -3.18 16.98
C PRO A 454 -6.31 -2.31 16.28
N VAL A 455 -6.42 -0.98 16.37
CA VAL A 455 -5.63 -0.01 15.62
C VAL A 455 -4.40 0.50 16.39
N VAL A 456 -4.13 -0.03 17.58
CA VAL A 456 -3.03 0.43 18.45
C VAL A 456 -1.72 -0.29 18.10
N ALA A 457 -0.64 0.48 17.98
CA ALA A 457 0.71 -0.05 17.84
C ALA A 457 1.43 0.00 19.19
N ILE A 458 2.03 -1.13 19.58
CA ILE A 458 2.83 -1.27 20.80
C ILE A 458 4.31 -1.38 20.49
N VAL A 459 5.14 -0.80 21.35
CA VAL A 459 6.59 -1.00 21.35
C VAL A 459 6.95 -1.97 22.46
N ILE A 460 7.68 -3.02 22.08
CA ILE A 460 8.25 -4.01 22.99
C ILE A 460 9.74 -3.73 23.04
N SER A 461 10.24 -3.42 24.23
CA SER A 461 11.65 -3.11 24.46
C SER A 461 12.25 -4.14 25.42
N ILE A 462 13.45 -4.60 25.13
CA ILE A 462 14.22 -5.44 26.06
C ILE A 462 15.65 -4.93 26.16
N GLU A 463 16.12 -4.78 27.40
CA GLU A 463 17.45 -4.27 27.74
C GLU A 463 18.21 -5.32 28.55
N LEU A 464 19.50 -5.50 28.23
CA LEU A 464 20.40 -6.36 29.00
C LEU A 464 20.99 -5.58 30.19
N GLU A 465 20.60 -5.96 31.40
CA GLU A 465 21.09 -5.33 32.63
C GLU A 465 22.46 -5.90 33.04
N SER A 466 22.54 -7.23 33.17
CA SER A 466 23.79 -7.91 33.54
C SER A 466 23.82 -9.34 33.01
N CYS A 467 25.02 -9.87 32.75
CA CYS A 467 25.19 -11.29 32.45
C CYS A 467 26.50 -11.83 33.01
N LYS A 468 26.44 -13.03 33.61
CA LYS A 468 27.62 -13.70 34.20
C LYS A 468 28.69 -14.06 33.16
N ARG A 469 28.31 -14.24 31.90
CA ARG A 469 29.23 -14.46 30.78
C ARG A 469 29.11 -13.30 29.79
N THR A 470 30.14 -12.47 29.72
CA THR A 470 30.13 -11.21 28.96
C THR A 470 30.05 -11.41 27.43
N ASN A 471 30.40 -12.60 26.92
CA ASN A 471 30.50 -12.87 25.47
C ASN A 471 29.40 -13.81 24.93
N GLU A 472 28.48 -14.32 25.76
CA GLU A 472 27.55 -15.41 25.41
C GLU A 472 26.05 -15.10 25.61
N TRP A 473 25.67 -13.82 25.66
CA TRP A 473 24.26 -13.43 25.86
C TRP A 473 23.51 -13.26 24.54
N PHE A 474 22.24 -13.66 24.50
CA PHE A 474 21.32 -13.35 23.42
C PHE A 474 19.94 -13.08 24.02
N ALA A 475 19.16 -12.26 23.33
CA ALA A 475 17.73 -12.14 23.57
C ALA A 475 17.05 -11.98 22.22
N LYS A 476 15.86 -12.55 22.07
CA LYS A 476 15.06 -12.44 20.87
C LYS A 476 13.62 -12.22 21.26
N VAL A 477 12.95 -11.32 20.57
CA VAL A 477 11.53 -11.03 20.76
C VAL A 477 10.81 -11.41 19.49
N GLU A 478 9.75 -12.19 19.64
CA GLU A 478 8.87 -12.59 18.55
C GLU A 478 7.44 -12.19 18.88
N PHE A 479 6.88 -11.27 18.10
CA PHE A 479 5.49 -10.86 18.15
C PHE A 479 4.71 -11.66 17.09
N ARG A 480 3.60 -12.28 17.50
CA ARG A 480 2.71 -13.06 16.63
C ARG A 480 1.26 -12.61 16.79
N GLY A 481 0.69 -12.14 15.69
CA GLY A 481 -0.75 -12.13 15.45
C GLY A 481 -1.14 -13.30 14.54
N GLN A 482 -2.38 -13.29 14.07
CA GLN A 482 -2.94 -14.26 13.13
C GLN A 482 -2.20 -14.23 11.79
N ASP A 483 -2.08 -13.05 11.17
CA ASP A 483 -1.46 -12.86 9.85
C ASP A 483 -0.13 -12.10 9.91
N LEU A 484 0.32 -11.72 11.12
CA LEU A 484 1.52 -10.93 11.33
C LEU A 484 2.51 -11.64 12.24
N ARG A 485 3.77 -11.68 11.80
CA ARG A 485 4.90 -12.14 12.59
C ARG A 485 5.99 -11.09 12.52
N ARG A 486 6.58 -10.74 13.66
CA ARG A 486 7.73 -9.83 13.74
C ARG A 486 8.78 -10.39 14.67
N ILE A 487 10.02 -10.38 14.22
CA ILE A 487 11.15 -10.92 14.92
C ILE A 487 12.19 -9.82 15.05
N SER A 488 12.82 -9.73 16.21
CA SER A 488 14.04 -8.96 16.35
C SER A 488 14.97 -9.61 17.37
N SER A 489 16.26 -9.60 17.05
CA SER A 489 17.32 -10.18 17.88
C SER A 489 18.19 -9.06 18.47
N LEU A 490 18.51 -9.21 19.76
CA LEU A 490 19.40 -8.28 20.48
C LEU A 490 20.81 -8.33 19.87
N GLY A 491 21.21 -7.24 19.23
CA GLY A 491 22.51 -7.07 18.57
C GLY A 491 23.62 -6.63 19.53
N SER A 492 24.66 -5.96 19.01
CA SER A 492 25.72 -5.34 19.83
C SER A 492 25.21 -4.24 20.75
N ASN A 493 24.12 -3.59 20.36
CA ASN A 493 23.40 -2.65 21.19
C ASN A 493 22.68 -3.45 22.28
N LYS A 494 22.93 -3.14 23.56
CA LYS A 494 22.35 -3.83 24.71
C LYS A 494 20.83 -3.63 24.87
N GLU A 495 20.17 -3.09 23.85
CA GLU A 495 18.74 -2.83 23.80
C GLU A 495 18.17 -3.23 22.42
N LEU A 496 16.94 -3.73 22.44
CA LEU A 496 16.18 -4.18 21.29
C LEU A 496 14.78 -3.57 21.34
N HIS A 497 14.25 -3.17 20.18
CA HIS A 497 12.88 -2.68 20.05
C HIS A 497 12.12 -3.40 18.92
N VAL A 498 10.89 -3.79 19.19
CA VAL A 498 9.95 -4.36 18.20
C VAL A 498 8.63 -3.61 18.27
N VAL A 499 8.11 -3.19 17.12
CA VAL A 499 6.77 -2.60 17.04
C VAL A 499 5.77 -3.64 16.57
N GLY A 500 4.78 -3.95 17.40
CA GLY A 500 3.68 -4.88 17.10
C GLY A 500 2.36 -4.14 16.92
N HIS A 501 1.51 -4.61 16.00
CA HIS A 501 0.15 -4.12 15.79
C HIS A 501 -0.68 -5.23 15.13
N LEU A 502 -2.01 -5.10 15.11
CA LEU A 502 -2.88 -6.06 14.43
C LEU A 502 -3.16 -5.59 12.99
N LEU A 503 -3.23 -6.54 12.06
CA LEU A 503 -3.50 -6.22 10.64
C LEU A 503 -5.00 -6.14 10.34
N ASN A 504 -5.80 -6.95 11.04
CA ASN A 504 -7.24 -7.05 10.85
C ASN A 504 -8.00 -6.44 12.02
N LYS A 505 -9.14 -5.81 11.73
CA LYS A 505 -10.02 -5.21 12.76
C LYS A 505 -10.71 -6.23 13.66
N GLU A 506 -10.90 -7.45 13.15
CA GLU A 506 -11.56 -8.56 13.86
C GLU A 506 -10.59 -9.27 14.82
N GLU A 507 -9.30 -9.09 14.59
CA GLU A 507 -8.26 -9.65 15.44
C GLU A 507 -8.20 -8.85 16.75
N THR A 508 -8.17 -9.55 17.88
CA THR A 508 -8.19 -8.94 19.22
C THR A 508 -7.08 -9.45 20.13
N LYS A 509 -6.23 -10.37 19.65
CA LYS A 509 -5.21 -11.03 20.47
C LYS A 509 -3.90 -11.14 19.69
N ALA A 510 -2.80 -10.84 20.35
CA ALA A 510 -1.46 -11.20 19.90
C ALA A 510 -0.66 -11.84 21.04
N GLU A 511 0.41 -12.53 20.66
CA GLU A 511 1.29 -13.24 21.57
C GLU A 511 2.71 -12.72 21.41
N ILE A 512 3.37 -12.45 22.53
CA ILE A 512 4.75 -12.00 22.57
C ILE A 512 5.59 -13.09 23.24
N PHE A 513 6.61 -13.55 22.53
CA PHE A 513 7.57 -14.51 23.03
C PHE A 513 8.90 -13.80 23.29
N PHE A 514 9.35 -13.86 24.54
CA PHE A 514 10.71 -13.46 24.92
C PHE A 514 11.57 -14.71 25.02
N ILE A 515 12.61 -14.80 24.21
CA ILE A 515 13.53 -15.94 24.16
C ILE A 515 14.89 -15.46 24.66
N LEU A 516 15.30 -15.94 25.83
CA LEU A 516 16.34 -15.32 26.64
C LEU A 516 17.46 -16.31 26.93
N SER A 517 18.69 -15.80 27.02
CA SER A 517 19.81 -16.57 27.53
C SER A 517 19.71 -16.76 29.04
N GLN A 518 19.81 -18.00 29.49
CA GLN A 518 19.90 -18.32 30.92
C GLN A 518 21.16 -17.70 31.53
N ARG A 519 21.11 -17.33 32.81
CA ARG A 519 22.21 -16.68 33.57
C ARG A 519 22.51 -15.23 33.15
N CYS A 520 21.59 -14.60 32.43
CA CYS A 520 21.56 -13.16 32.23
C CYS A 520 20.28 -12.58 32.84
N ARG A 521 20.32 -11.31 33.21
CA ARG A 521 19.18 -10.53 33.72
C ARG A 521 18.76 -9.53 32.64
N PHE A 522 17.48 -9.57 32.29
CA PHE A 522 16.90 -8.71 31.27
C PHE A 522 15.76 -7.88 31.85
N HIS A 523 15.65 -6.64 31.39
CA HIS A 523 14.55 -5.77 31.72
C HIS A 523 13.67 -5.58 30.48
N ALA A 524 12.40 -5.97 30.56
CA ALA A 524 11.45 -5.84 29.46
C ALA A 524 10.39 -4.77 29.77
N ARG A 525 10.05 -3.98 28.76
CA ARG A 525 9.03 -2.92 28.82
C ARG A 525 8.10 -3.04 27.62
N LEU A 526 6.83 -2.73 27.86
CA LEU A 526 5.82 -2.61 26.81
C LEU A 526 5.16 -1.24 26.94
N ASP A 527 5.08 -0.53 25.82
CA ASP A 527 4.52 0.82 25.75
C ASP A 527 3.69 1.02 24.47
N ILE A 528 2.92 2.11 24.39
CA ILE A 528 2.17 2.50 23.20
C ILE A 528 3.04 3.39 22.33
N SER A 529 3.24 3.01 21.07
CA SER A 529 3.79 3.93 20.08
C SER A 529 2.69 4.85 19.57
N TYR A 530 2.56 6.05 20.13
CA TYR A 530 1.55 7.00 19.64
C TYR A 530 1.77 7.40 18.18
N LEU A 531 3.04 7.55 17.76
CA LEU A 531 3.38 7.87 16.38
C LEU A 531 2.97 6.73 15.43
N ASP A 532 3.32 5.48 15.75
CA ASP A 532 2.97 4.36 14.88
C ASP A 532 1.48 4.04 14.94
N THR A 533 0.84 4.23 16.09
CA THR A 533 -0.62 4.14 16.22
C THR A 533 -1.30 5.16 15.30
N MET A 534 -0.81 6.40 15.26
CA MET A 534 -1.33 7.41 14.35
C MET A 534 -1.12 7.02 12.88
N ILE A 535 0.04 6.45 12.55
CA ILE A 535 0.33 5.94 11.19
C ILE A 535 -0.62 4.79 10.81
N VAL A 536 -0.81 3.80 11.68
CA VAL A 536 -1.72 2.66 11.44
C VAL A 536 -3.16 3.15 11.31
N MET A 537 -3.60 4.06 12.18
CA MET A 537 -4.92 4.71 12.10
C MET A 537 -5.14 5.43 10.77
N LEU A 538 -4.21 6.31 10.39
CA LEU A 538 -4.29 7.05 9.13
C LEU A 538 -4.29 6.12 7.92
N ARG A 539 -3.66 4.95 7.99
CA ARG A 539 -3.68 3.96 6.90
C ARG A 539 -5.00 3.19 6.83
N MET A 540 -5.48 2.74 7.97
CA MET A 540 -6.70 1.93 8.06
C MET A 540 -7.97 2.75 7.76
N TYR A 541 -7.94 4.06 8.06
CA TYR A 541 -9.09 4.96 7.88
C TYR A 541 -8.83 6.13 6.92
N GLY A 542 -7.67 6.18 6.26
CA GLY A 542 -7.22 7.33 5.46
C GLY A 542 -8.12 7.71 4.30
N SER A 543 -8.84 6.75 3.71
CA SER A 543 -9.85 7.02 2.68
C SER A 543 -11.13 7.66 3.24
N ILE A 544 -11.45 7.36 4.51
CA ILE A 544 -12.66 7.83 5.20
C ILE A 544 -12.42 9.21 5.83
N ILE A 545 -11.22 9.51 6.31
CA ILE A 545 -10.91 10.77 7.02
C ILE A 545 -11.24 12.02 6.17
N PRO A 546 -10.83 12.14 4.88
CA PRO A 546 -11.23 13.26 4.04
C PRO A 546 -12.74 13.36 3.87
N TYR A 547 -13.45 12.24 3.76
CA TYR A 547 -14.91 12.21 3.65
C TYR A 547 -15.60 12.69 4.94
N MET A 548 -15.14 12.23 6.09
CA MET A 548 -15.63 12.65 7.41
C MET A 548 -15.29 14.11 7.69
N LEU A 549 -14.11 14.57 7.26
CA LEU A 549 -13.70 15.97 7.30
C LEU A 549 -14.62 16.83 6.42
N SER A 550 -14.94 16.37 5.21
CA SER A 550 -15.87 17.05 4.32
C SER A 550 -17.27 17.13 4.90
N ILE A 551 -17.81 16.03 5.43
CA ILE A 551 -19.13 16.03 6.07
C ILE A 551 -19.12 16.91 7.31
N TYR A 552 -18.06 16.88 8.11
CA TYR A 552 -17.94 17.74 9.28
C TYR A 552 -17.90 19.23 8.88
N ILE A 553 -17.09 19.60 7.89
CA ILE A 553 -17.03 20.97 7.38
C ILE A 553 -18.39 21.37 6.82
N LEU A 554 -19.02 20.52 6.01
CA LEU A 554 -20.34 20.78 5.41
C LEU A 554 -21.42 20.93 6.49
N SER A 555 -21.45 20.04 7.48
CA SER A 555 -22.43 20.09 8.58
C SER A 555 -22.20 21.29 9.51
N ALA A 556 -20.96 21.61 9.86
CA ALA A 556 -20.62 22.81 10.61
C ALA A 556 -21.02 24.08 9.84
N LEU A 557 -20.77 24.12 8.53
CA LEU A 557 -21.20 25.22 7.66
C LEU A 557 -22.74 25.32 7.59
N SER A 558 -23.44 24.19 7.44
CA SER A 558 -24.92 24.15 7.42
C SER A 558 -25.54 24.62 8.74
N ILE A 559 -24.97 24.21 9.88
CA ILE A 559 -25.39 24.64 11.21
C ILE A 559 -25.17 26.15 11.36
N CYS A 560 -24.01 26.67 10.95
CA CYS A 560 -23.72 28.10 10.98
C CYS A 560 -24.69 28.92 10.12
N THR A 561 -25.03 28.45 8.91
CA THR A 561 -26.02 29.11 8.04
C THR A 561 -27.42 29.12 8.63
N LEU A 562 -27.85 28.01 9.25
CA LEU A 562 -29.15 27.92 9.92
C LEU A 562 -29.24 28.83 11.16
N THR A 563 -28.13 28.97 11.91
CA THR A 563 -28.08 29.87 13.07
C THR A 563 -28.07 31.36 12.71
N GLU A 564 -27.51 31.77 11.56
CA GLU A 564 -27.55 33.17 11.11
C GLU A 564 -28.92 33.56 10.53
N GLU A 565 -29.63 32.65 9.86
CA GLU A 565 -30.95 32.92 9.27
C GLU A 565 -32.06 33.04 10.33
N TYR A 566 -31.93 32.34 11.46
CA TYR A 566 -32.90 32.31 12.56
C TYR A 566 -32.57 33.24 13.75
N TYR A 567 -31.54 34.10 13.64
CA TYR A 567 -31.13 34.99 14.74
C TYR A 567 -32.16 36.09 15.08
N SER A 568 -33.29 36.17 14.36
CA SER A 568 -34.36 37.10 14.71
C SER A 568 -35.38 36.52 15.69
N ASN A 569 -35.44 35.20 15.90
CA ASN A 569 -36.31 34.62 16.91
C ASN A 569 -36.00 33.14 17.13
N ILE A 570 -35.43 32.79 18.28
CA ILE A 570 -35.97 31.81 19.24
C ILE A 570 -34.87 31.19 20.13
N ARG A 571 -35.15 31.28 21.42
CA ARG A 571 -34.67 30.50 22.54
C ARG A 571 -35.38 29.14 22.49
N ASP A 572 -34.81 28.07 21.91
CA ASP A 572 -35.40 26.71 22.04
C ASP A 572 -34.39 25.55 21.86
N CYS A 573 -34.56 24.51 22.68
CA CYS A 573 -33.89 23.20 22.65
C CYS A 573 -33.80 22.51 21.28
N LYS A 574 -34.53 22.96 20.25
CA LYS A 574 -34.61 22.30 18.94
C LYS A 574 -33.31 22.35 18.14
N THR A 575 -32.52 23.43 18.23
CA THR A 575 -31.23 23.54 17.54
C THR A 575 -30.16 22.68 18.21
N ILE A 576 -30.17 22.61 19.54
CA ILE A 576 -29.31 21.70 20.32
C ILE A 576 -29.71 20.24 20.04
N CYS A 577 -31.01 19.94 19.96
CA CYS A 577 -31.51 18.64 19.53
C CYS A 577 -31.12 18.32 18.08
N LEU A 578 -31.17 19.26 17.13
CA LEU A 578 -30.79 19.01 15.74
C LEU A 578 -29.28 18.76 15.61
N VAL A 579 -28.45 19.51 16.34
CA VAL A 579 -27.00 19.25 16.43
C VAL A 579 -26.72 17.90 17.08
N LEU A 580 -27.41 17.56 18.19
CA LEU A 580 -27.31 16.25 18.85
C LEU A 580 -27.83 15.12 17.97
N ILE A 581 -28.89 15.33 17.17
CA ILE A 581 -29.47 14.36 16.23
C ILE A 581 -28.54 14.17 15.04
N CYS A 582 -27.96 15.22 14.46
CA CYS A 582 -26.96 15.09 13.41
C CYS A 582 -25.68 14.43 13.96
N HIS A 583 -25.24 14.75 15.18
CA HIS A 583 -24.12 14.06 15.83
C HIS A 583 -24.46 12.59 16.11
N THR A 584 -25.63 12.28 16.68
CA THR A 584 -26.04 10.90 16.98
C THR A 584 -26.36 10.09 15.72
N PHE A 585 -26.86 10.71 14.66
CA PHE A 585 -27.03 10.08 13.34
C PHE A 585 -25.67 9.81 12.67
N MET A 586 -24.70 10.73 12.84
CA MET A 586 -23.30 10.52 12.44
C MET A 586 -22.57 9.49 13.32
N ILE A 587 -22.97 9.29 14.57
CA ILE A 587 -22.48 8.20 15.45
C ILE A 587 -23.15 6.87 15.08
N TYR A 588 -24.46 6.88 14.80
CA TYR A 588 -25.29 5.71 14.48
C TYR A 588 -24.99 5.12 13.08
N TRP A 589 -24.75 5.97 12.08
CA TRP A 589 -24.32 5.52 10.74
C TRP A 589 -22.89 4.94 10.74
N ASN A 590 -22.17 5.11 11.86
CA ASN A 590 -20.73 4.97 11.95
C ASN A 590 -20.32 3.94 13.02
N ASN A 591 -21.12 2.88 13.17
CA ASN A 591 -20.79 1.66 13.93
C ASN A 591 -19.48 0.94 13.48
N LEU A 592 -18.61 1.62 12.71
CA LEU A 592 -17.38 1.12 12.11
C LEU A 592 -16.12 1.95 12.44
N VAL A 593 -16.24 3.07 13.17
CA VAL A 593 -15.11 3.96 13.47
C VAL A 593 -15.09 4.34 14.96
N ASP A 594 -14.00 4.00 15.65
CA ASP A 594 -13.77 4.27 17.07
C ASP A 594 -13.96 5.76 17.45
N TRP A 595 -14.58 6.00 18.60
CA TRP A 595 -14.73 7.35 19.21
C TRP A 595 -13.41 8.12 19.33
N PHE A 596 -12.30 7.41 19.50
CA PHE A 596 -10.96 7.98 19.53
C PHE A 596 -10.54 8.60 18.19
N THR A 597 -10.88 7.94 17.08
CA THR A 597 -10.66 8.45 15.72
C THR A 597 -11.49 9.70 15.46
N LEU A 598 -12.72 9.74 15.96
CA LEU A 598 -13.58 10.95 15.92
C LEU A 598 -12.99 12.11 16.73
N LEU A 599 -12.47 11.85 17.93
CA LEU A 599 -11.83 12.86 18.77
C LEU A 599 -10.56 13.43 18.12
N ILE A 600 -9.65 12.55 17.67
CA ILE A 600 -8.40 12.98 17.02
C ILE A 600 -8.67 13.70 15.70
N SER A 601 -9.62 13.20 14.91
CA SER A 601 -10.06 13.90 13.69
C SER A 601 -10.62 15.27 14.06
N SER A 602 -11.53 15.38 15.03
CA SER A 602 -12.09 16.67 15.46
C SER A 602 -11.01 17.66 15.93
N LEU A 603 -10.01 17.20 16.70
CA LEU A 603 -8.89 18.02 17.14
C LEU A 603 -7.99 18.46 15.98
N LEU A 604 -7.64 17.56 15.06
CA LEU A 604 -6.89 17.88 13.85
C LEU A 604 -7.64 18.89 12.99
N ILE A 605 -8.95 18.72 12.84
CA ILE A 605 -9.80 19.61 12.04
C ILE A 605 -9.88 20.99 12.67
N SER A 606 -10.04 21.07 13.99
CA SER A 606 -10.01 22.33 14.74
C SER A 606 -8.65 23.03 14.58
N TYR A 607 -7.55 22.28 14.68
CA TYR A 607 -6.20 22.80 14.47
C TYR A 607 -5.95 23.27 13.03
N PHE A 608 -6.33 22.48 12.02
CA PHE A 608 -6.21 22.87 10.61
C PHE A 608 -7.04 24.10 10.29
N THR A 609 -8.28 24.18 10.81
CA THR A 609 -9.13 25.35 10.65
C THR A 609 -8.49 26.58 11.29
N TYR A 610 -7.91 26.44 12.48
CA TYR A 610 -7.16 27.51 13.16
C TYR A 610 -5.91 27.95 12.37
N VAL A 611 -5.13 27.02 11.82
CA VAL A 611 -3.95 27.32 11.01
C VAL A 611 -4.33 28.01 9.71
N ILE A 612 -5.37 27.54 9.01
CA ILE A 612 -5.91 28.17 7.80
C ILE A 612 -6.42 29.58 8.12
N GLN A 613 -7.09 29.77 9.24
CA GLN A 613 -7.54 31.07 9.71
C GLN A 613 -6.35 32.01 9.96
N LYS A 614 -5.27 31.53 10.59
CA LYS A 614 -4.03 32.30 10.81
C LYS A 614 -3.28 32.64 9.51
N LEU A 615 -3.22 31.71 8.56
CA LEU A 615 -2.60 31.93 7.25
C LEU A 615 -3.41 32.93 6.42
N THR A 616 -4.74 32.85 6.47
CA THR A 616 -5.64 33.79 5.81
C THR A 616 -5.51 35.20 6.41
N ASP A 617 -5.46 35.31 7.74
CA ASP A 617 -5.22 36.56 8.45
C ASP A 617 -3.83 37.14 8.13
N LEU A 618 -2.78 36.31 8.06
CA LEU A 618 -1.43 36.72 7.67
C LEU A 618 -1.37 37.23 6.21
N PHE A 619 -1.99 36.50 5.28
CA PHE A 619 -2.04 36.87 3.86
C PHE A 619 -2.80 38.19 3.66
N ILE A 620 -3.91 38.36 4.37
CA ILE A 620 -4.70 39.59 4.33
C ILE A 620 -3.94 40.74 5.00
N ARG A 621 -3.23 40.53 6.11
CA ARG A 621 -2.38 41.55 6.75
C ARG A 621 -1.23 42.00 5.85
N LEU A 622 -0.59 41.08 5.12
CA LEU A 622 0.42 41.41 4.10
C LEU A 622 -0.17 42.26 2.98
N MET A 623 -1.42 42.03 2.60
CA MET A 623 -2.15 42.85 1.62
C MET A 623 -2.59 44.20 2.20
N LYS A 624 -2.98 44.24 3.48
CA LYS A 624 -3.45 45.43 4.22
C LYS A 624 -2.32 46.39 4.61
N SER A 625 -1.11 45.89 4.82
CA SER A 625 0.11 46.70 5.01
C SER A 625 0.38 47.66 3.84
N ARG A 626 -0.27 47.49 2.68
CA ARG A 626 -0.18 48.41 1.55
C ARG A 626 -1.28 49.46 1.48
N TYR A 627 -2.38 49.36 2.23
CA TYR A 627 -3.51 50.29 2.09
C TYR A 627 -4.26 50.47 3.43
N SER A 628 -4.10 51.66 4.01
CA SER A 628 -4.56 52.04 5.36
C SER A 628 -6.07 52.39 5.45
N GLU A 629 -6.59 52.16 6.67
CA GLU A 629 -7.80 52.69 7.35
C GLU A 629 -9.19 52.64 6.66
N ARG A 630 -10.16 51.92 7.27
CA ARG A 630 -11.56 52.35 7.61
C ARG A 630 -12.53 51.20 7.96
N SER A 631 -13.69 51.58 8.53
CA SER A 631 -14.66 50.87 9.39
C SER A 631 -15.79 50.06 8.71
N VAL A 632 -16.53 49.26 9.50
CA VAL A 632 -17.31 48.04 9.11
C VAL A 632 -18.86 48.21 9.13
N LYS A 633 -19.57 47.61 8.15
CA LYS A 633 -21.02 47.24 8.22
C LYS A 633 -21.33 46.02 7.31
N SER A 634 -22.32 45.19 7.70
CA SER A 634 -22.62 43.84 7.16
C SER A 634 -23.83 43.80 6.19
N THR A 635 -23.79 42.97 5.14
CA THR A 635 -24.94 42.53 4.32
C THR A 635 -24.80 41.09 3.82
N CYS A 636 -25.95 40.41 3.68
CA CYS A 636 -26.23 38.97 3.56
C CYS A 636 -25.60 38.18 2.38
N PHE A 637 -25.50 36.86 2.56
CA PHE A 637 -24.96 35.81 1.69
C PHE A 637 -25.89 35.43 0.51
N ASP A 638 -25.35 35.16 -0.69
CA ASP A 638 -26.12 34.68 -1.85
C ASP A 638 -26.00 33.14 -2.01
N PHE A 639 -27.09 32.43 -1.69
CA PHE A 639 -27.19 30.96 -1.60
C PHE A 639 -26.92 30.24 -2.95
N ASN A 640 -27.12 30.93 -4.07
CA ASN A 640 -27.02 30.34 -5.42
C ASN A 640 -25.58 29.95 -5.82
N GLY A 641 -24.57 30.69 -5.36
CA GLY A 641 -23.17 30.40 -5.71
C GLY A 641 -22.65 29.12 -5.05
N LEU A 642 -23.06 28.85 -3.82
CA LEU A 642 -22.66 27.67 -3.04
C LEU A 642 -23.27 26.38 -3.58
N ALA A 643 -24.56 26.42 -3.94
CA ALA A 643 -25.23 25.27 -4.57
C ALA A 643 -24.59 24.91 -5.92
N VAL A 644 -24.25 25.91 -6.75
CA VAL A 644 -23.59 25.68 -8.05
C VAL A 644 -22.18 25.14 -7.88
N ILE A 645 -21.41 25.65 -6.90
CA ILE A 645 -20.07 25.14 -6.58
C ILE A 645 -20.16 23.71 -6.06
N ALA A 646 -21.09 23.41 -5.15
CA ALA A 646 -21.29 22.07 -4.61
C ALA A 646 -21.73 21.06 -5.69
N ILE A 647 -22.67 21.43 -6.56
CA ILE A 647 -23.12 20.59 -7.69
C ILE A 647 -21.99 20.43 -8.72
N SER A 648 -21.22 21.48 -9.01
CA SER A 648 -20.08 21.41 -9.95
C SER A 648 -18.90 20.61 -9.38
N LEU A 649 -18.68 20.64 -8.07
CA LEU A 649 -17.70 19.81 -7.36
C LEU A 649 -18.15 18.34 -7.32
N PHE A 650 -19.43 18.09 -7.12
CA PHE A 650 -20.00 16.73 -7.13
C PHE A 650 -19.96 16.12 -8.54
N VAL A 651 -20.32 16.88 -9.57
CA VAL A 651 -20.27 16.42 -10.98
C VAL A 651 -18.84 16.24 -11.49
N ASN A 652 -17.89 17.09 -11.10
CA ASN A 652 -16.47 16.90 -11.46
C ASN A 652 -15.82 15.70 -10.75
N TYR A 653 -16.26 15.40 -9.52
CA TYR A 653 -15.72 14.30 -8.70
C TYR A 653 -16.06 12.96 -9.35
N SER A 654 -17.29 12.84 -9.86
CA SER A 654 -17.75 11.65 -10.55
C SER A 654 -17.03 11.35 -11.87
N TYR A 655 -16.26 12.29 -12.45
CA TYR A 655 -15.67 12.15 -13.78
C TYR A 655 -14.22 12.68 -13.93
N ASN A 656 -13.44 12.76 -12.84
CA ASN A 656 -11.99 13.07 -12.87
C ASN A 656 -11.61 14.43 -13.51
N GLY A 657 -12.47 15.44 -13.42
CA GLY A 657 -12.33 16.72 -14.12
C GLY A 657 -11.39 17.75 -13.47
N PHE A 658 -10.13 17.40 -13.19
CA PHE A 658 -9.17 18.30 -12.51
C PHE A 658 -9.05 19.68 -13.19
N PHE A 659 -9.00 19.75 -14.53
CA PHE A 659 -8.82 21.04 -15.23
C PHE A 659 -10.09 21.88 -15.24
N ALA A 660 -11.27 21.29 -15.38
CA ALA A 660 -12.53 22.02 -15.27
C ALA A 660 -12.66 22.63 -13.86
N LEU A 661 -12.27 21.87 -12.83
CA LEU A 661 -12.22 22.37 -11.47
C LEU A 661 -11.14 23.42 -11.25
N LEU A 662 -9.93 23.21 -11.75
CA LEU A 662 -8.83 24.19 -11.71
C LEU A 662 -9.24 25.50 -12.38
N ILE A 663 -9.96 25.44 -13.50
CA ILE A 663 -10.53 26.61 -14.19
C ILE A 663 -11.56 27.32 -13.31
N ILE A 664 -12.44 26.59 -12.61
CA ILE A 664 -13.44 27.16 -11.68
C ILE A 664 -12.75 27.81 -10.47
N VAL A 665 -11.73 27.14 -9.93
CA VAL A 665 -10.88 27.58 -8.81
C VAL A 665 -10.12 28.84 -9.19
N LEU A 666 -9.42 28.86 -10.33
CA LEU A 666 -8.77 30.05 -10.86
C LEU A 666 -9.77 31.15 -11.20
N SER A 667 -10.97 30.81 -11.70
CA SER A 667 -12.03 31.81 -11.93
C SER A 667 -12.43 32.52 -10.66
N SER A 668 -12.61 31.73 -9.61
CA SER A 668 -13.13 32.14 -8.33
C SER A 668 -12.06 32.92 -7.54
N LEU A 669 -10.79 32.49 -7.59
CA LEU A 669 -9.64 33.25 -7.09
C LEU A 669 -9.45 34.57 -7.85
N LEU A 670 -9.59 34.56 -9.17
CA LEU A 670 -9.42 35.77 -10.00
C LEU A 670 -10.58 36.75 -9.79
N GLN A 671 -11.80 36.22 -9.59
CA GLN A 671 -12.94 37.02 -9.18
C GLN A 671 -12.72 37.58 -7.78
N LEU A 672 -12.24 36.78 -6.82
CA LEU A 672 -11.92 37.23 -5.47
C LEU A 672 -10.87 38.35 -5.48
N LEU A 673 -9.82 38.19 -6.30
CA LEU A 673 -8.78 39.20 -6.51
C LEU A 673 -9.38 40.47 -7.12
N LYS A 674 -10.26 40.34 -8.12
CA LYS A 674 -10.98 41.47 -8.74
C LYS A 674 -11.90 42.17 -7.75
N THR A 675 -12.63 41.43 -6.91
CA THR A 675 -13.49 41.99 -5.86
C THR A 675 -12.65 42.68 -4.78
N ALA A 676 -11.51 42.11 -4.39
CA ALA A 676 -10.57 42.71 -3.45
C ALA A 676 -9.89 43.97 -3.99
N ILE A 677 -9.66 44.05 -5.32
CA ILE A 677 -9.09 45.22 -6.00
C ILE A 677 -10.16 46.30 -6.24
N CYS A 678 -11.41 45.93 -6.54
CA CYS A 678 -12.46 46.88 -6.92
C CYS A 678 -13.44 47.26 -5.80
N SER A 679 -13.55 46.51 -4.70
CA SER A 679 -14.46 46.86 -3.59
C SER A 679 -13.76 47.75 -2.57
N LYS A 680 -14.45 48.81 -2.14
CA LYS A 680 -14.00 49.73 -1.09
C LYS A 680 -14.18 49.16 0.33
N THR A 681 -14.85 48.01 0.47
CA THR A 681 -15.19 47.36 1.75
C THR A 681 -15.22 45.83 1.56
N VAL A 682 -14.49 45.09 2.41
CA VAL A 682 -14.61 43.63 2.51
C VAL A 682 -14.79 43.29 4.00
N SER A 683 -15.97 42.82 4.39
CA SER A 683 -16.17 42.22 5.72
C SER A 683 -15.63 40.79 5.70
N LEU A 684 -14.75 40.47 6.64
CA LEU A 684 -14.29 39.11 6.86
C LEU A 684 -14.71 38.66 8.26
N SER A 685 -15.89 38.07 8.38
CA SER A 685 -16.14 37.08 9.41
C SER A 685 -15.40 35.78 9.05
N SER A 686 -15.16 34.91 10.03
CA SER A 686 -14.63 33.55 9.85
C SER A 686 -15.42 32.73 8.83
N PHE A 687 -16.65 33.16 8.53
CA PHE A 687 -17.58 32.55 7.58
C PHE A 687 -17.85 33.44 6.37
N SER A 688 -17.03 34.45 6.07
CA SER A 688 -17.24 35.28 4.88
C SER A 688 -17.06 34.49 3.58
N GLN A 689 -17.79 34.88 2.52
CA GLN A 689 -17.80 34.22 1.21
C GLN A 689 -16.38 33.98 0.65
N PRO A 690 -15.40 34.90 0.83
CA PRO A 690 -14.00 34.68 0.49
C PRO A 690 -13.34 33.48 1.19
N VAL A 691 -13.58 33.31 2.49
CA VAL A 691 -12.92 32.28 3.31
C VAL A 691 -13.47 30.91 2.99
N ILE A 692 -14.80 30.80 2.86
CA ILE A 692 -15.47 29.57 2.43
C ILE A 692 -15.00 29.17 1.04
N LEU A 693 -14.91 30.13 0.12
CA LEU A 693 -14.38 29.91 -1.22
C LEU A 693 -12.95 29.35 -1.15
N VAL A 694 -12.05 29.97 -0.38
CA VAL A 694 -10.67 29.48 -0.17
C VAL A 694 -10.65 28.06 0.40
N ILE A 695 -11.50 27.72 1.38
CA ILE A 695 -11.61 26.36 1.93
C ILE A 695 -12.04 25.37 0.83
N PHE A 696 -13.06 25.69 0.03
CA PHE A 696 -13.46 24.86 -1.12
C PHE A 696 -12.36 24.73 -2.18
N HIS A 697 -11.52 25.74 -2.35
CA HIS A 697 -10.39 25.69 -3.29
C HIS A 697 -9.27 24.79 -2.76
N PHE A 698 -8.92 24.90 -1.48
CA PHE A 698 -7.98 23.98 -0.84
C PHE A 698 -8.50 22.55 -0.89
N TYR A 699 -9.79 22.34 -0.65
CA TYR A 699 -10.43 21.03 -0.77
C TYR A 699 -10.39 20.49 -2.21
N ALA A 700 -10.73 21.32 -3.20
CA ALA A 700 -10.62 21.00 -4.62
C ALA A 700 -9.17 20.65 -5.02
N ILE A 701 -8.19 21.38 -4.51
CA ILE A 701 -6.77 21.07 -4.75
C ILE A 701 -6.40 19.74 -4.10
N LEU A 702 -6.78 19.50 -2.84
CA LEU A 702 -6.45 18.27 -2.12
C LEU A 702 -7.05 17.02 -2.77
N VAL A 703 -8.32 17.06 -3.19
CA VAL A 703 -9.01 15.91 -3.79
C VAL A 703 -8.54 15.65 -5.21
N TYR A 704 -8.28 16.70 -6.00
CA TYR A 704 -8.03 16.54 -7.43
C TYR A 704 -6.56 16.67 -7.84
N ALA A 705 -5.67 17.11 -6.95
CA ALA A 705 -4.22 17.17 -7.22
C ALA A 705 -3.65 15.86 -7.77
N PRO A 706 -4.03 14.66 -7.31
CA PRO A 706 -3.51 13.41 -7.88
C PRO A 706 -3.79 13.27 -9.38
N PHE A 707 -5.01 13.60 -9.83
CA PHE A 707 -5.37 13.58 -11.27
C PHE A 707 -4.67 14.69 -12.05
N GLY A 708 -4.48 15.85 -11.42
CA GLY A 708 -3.71 16.95 -11.97
C GLY A 708 -2.25 16.60 -12.18
N VAL A 709 -1.63 15.92 -11.21
CA VAL A 709 -0.25 15.43 -11.30
C VAL A 709 -0.12 14.44 -12.46
N CYS A 710 -1.04 13.48 -12.61
CA CYS A 710 -1.02 12.56 -13.77
C CYS A 710 -1.10 13.30 -15.11
N SER A 711 -1.98 14.28 -15.19
CA SER A 711 -2.19 15.01 -16.44
C SER A 711 -1.03 15.96 -16.77
N VAL A 712 -0.50 16.66 -15.75
CA VAL A 712 0.71 17.49 -15.89
C VAL A 712 1.92 16.62 -16.25
N TRP A 713 2.05 15.44 -15.64
CA TRP A 713 3.09 14.46 -15.99
C TRP A 713 3.00 14.07 -17.47
N ASN A 714 1.80 13.77 -17.98
CA ASN A 714 1.59 13.49 -19.40
C ASN A 714 2.00 14.65 -20.29
N ILE A 715 1.57 15.88 -19.96
CA ILE A 715 1.90 17.07 -20.74
C ILE A 715 3.42 17.30 -20.77
N ILE A 716 4.10 17.15 -19.63
CA ILE A 716 5.56 17.31 -19.54
C ILE A 716 6.29 16.25 -20.36
N ARG A 717 5.84 14.98 -20.30
CA ARG A 717 6.52 13.86 -20.96
C ARG A 717 6.20 13.72 -22.45
N TYR A 718 4.96 14.02 -22.85
CA TYR A 718 4.42 13.67 -24.16
C TYR A 718 3.82 14.85 -24.92
N GLY A 719 3.71 16.03 -24.30
CA GLY A 719 3.15 17.24 -24.90
C GLY A 719 1.65 17.43 -24.69
N LEU A 720 1.15 18.60 -25.06
CA LEU A 720 -0.20 19.11 -24.74
C LEU A 720 -1.37 18.33 -25.39
N PHE A 721 -1.08 17.46 -26.37
CA PHE A 721 -2.05 16.71 -27.17
C PHE A 721 -1.67 15.24 -27.31
N ALA A 722 -1.05 14.68 -26.28
CA ALA A 722 -0.63 13.30 -26.31
C ALA A 722 -1.82 12.34 -26.51
N VAL A 723 -1.67 11.37 -27.42
CA VAL A 723 -2.66 10.30 -27.70
C VAL A 723 -2.93 9.41 -26.46
N TYR A 724 -2.12 9.56 -25.42
CA TYR A 724 -2.17 8.80 -24.17
C TYR A 724 -3.07 9.41 -23.09
N GLU A 725 -3.63 10.59 -23.34
CA GLU A 725 -4.55 11.25 -22.43
C GLU A 725 -6.00 10.78 -22.67
N ASP A 726 -6.83 10.81 -21.63
CA ASP A 726 -8.28 10.62 -21.80
C ASP A 726 -8.81 11.71 -22.76
N PRO A 727 -9.39 11.33 -23.92
CA PRO A 727 -9.94 12.27 -24.90
C PRO A 727 -10.94 13.25 -24.28
N ALA A 728 -11.63 12.85 -23.21
CA ALA A 728 -12.56 13.71 -22.48
C ALA A 728 -11.89 14.91 -21.78
N ARG A 729 -10.57 14.91 -21.61
CA ARG A 729 -9.80 16.01 -20.96
C ARG A 729 -9.33 17.08 -21.93
N VAL A 730 -9.25 16.78 -23.23
CA VAL A 730 -8.79 17.72 -24.28
C VAL A 730 -9.63 19.01 -24.34
N PRO A 731 -10.98 18.98 -24.22
CA PRO A 731 -11.78 20.20 -24.15
C PRO A 731 -11.44 21.07 -22.92
N ALA A 732 -11.09 20.45 -21.79
CA ALA A 732 -10.71 21.18 -20.57
C ALA A 732 -9.35 21.88 -20.71
N TYR A 733 -8.39 21.29 -21.44
CA TYR A 733 -7.13 21.94 -21.78
C TYR A 733 -7.33 23.21 -22.62
N TRP A 734 -8.17 23.12 -23.65
CA TRP A 734 -8.52 24.26 -24.49
C TRP A 734 -9.19 25.37 -23.68
N MET A 735 -10.11 25.03 -22.77
CA MET A 735 -10.74 26.03 -21.90
C MET A 735 -9.75 26.70 -20.94
N ALA A 736 -8.80 25.94 -20.37
CA ALA A 736 -7.75 26.50 -19.51
C ALA A 736 -6.84 27.45 -20.30
N PHE A 737 -6.40 27.03 -21.48
CA PHE A 737 -5.55 27.82 -22.38
C PHE A 737 -6.23 29.12 -22.83
N LEU A 738 -7.49 29.06 -23.27
CA LEU A 738 -8.28 30.23 -23.68
C LEU A 738 -8.44 31.24 -22.52
N LYS A 739 -8.53 30.75 -21.27
CA LYS A 739 -8.63 31.59 -20.08
C LYS A 739 -7.29 32.24 -19.70
N LEU A 740 -6.17 31.54 -19.91
CA LEU A 740 -4.81 32.07 -19.72
C LEU A 740 -4.48 33.15 -20.76
N ILE A 741 -4.93 32.99 -22.01
CA ILE A 741 -4.84 34.02 -23.06
C ILE A 741 -5.64 35.27 -22.68
N ARG A 742 -6.86 35.09 -22.14
CA ARG A 742 -7.70 36.21 -21.67
C ARG A 742 -7.03 37.05 -20.57
N LEU A 743 -6.18 36.43 -19.75
CA LEU A 743 -5.38 37.11 -18.72
C LEU A 743 -4.28 38.00 -19.33
N SER A 744 -3.75 37.63 -20.49
CA SER A 744 -2.64 38.32 -21.16
C SER A 744 -3.11 39.42 -22.13
N VAL A 745 -4.31 39.30 -22.67
CA VAL A 745 -4.87 40.23 -23.67
C VAL A 745 -6.17 40.84 -23.15
N GLY A 746 -6.10 42.08 -22.68
CA GLY A 746 -7.26 42.81 -22.17
C GLY A 746 -8.35 43.03 -23.23
N LYS A 747 -9.61 42.85 -22.81
CA LYS A 747 -10.86 43.40 -23.41
C LYS A 747 -11.10 43.19 -24.92
N ILE A 748 -10.60 42.14 -25.57
CA ILE A 748 -11.11 41.80 -26.92
C ILE A 748 -12.37 40.93 -26.77
N HIS A 749 -13.42 41.24 -27.56
CA HIS A 749 -14.71 40.54 -27.61
C HIS A 749 -14.53 39.04 -27.91
N PHE A 750 -14.34 38.25 -26.85
CA PHE A 750 -14.12 36.81 -26.90
C PHE A 750 -15.42 36.00 -27.14
N PHE A 751 -16.50 36.67 -27.56
CA PHE A 751 -17.81 36.08 -27.85
C PHE A 751 -17.74 35.04 -28.98
N LYS A 752 -16.71 35.09 -29.85
CA LYS A 752 -16.52 34.12 -30.95
C LYS A 752 -15.74 32.84 -30.56
N ALA A 753 -15.01 32.81 -29.44
CA ALA A 753 -14.20 31.64 -29.06
C ALA A 753 -15.02 30.51 -28.41
N HIS A 754 -16.24 30.80 -27.93
CA HIS A 754 -17.18 29.77 -27.48
C HIS A 754 -17.56 28.82 -28.63
N TYR A 755 -17.70 29.34 -29.85
CA TYR A 755 -17.95 28.51 -31.03
C TYR A 755 -16.75 27.61 -31.36
N ILE A 756 -15.52 28.01 -31.03
CA ILE A 756 -14.34 27.15 -31.17
C ILE A 756 -14.40 26.01 -30.16
N SER A 757 -14.82 26.26 -28.92
CA SER A 757 -14.99 25.20 -27.90
C SER A 757 -16.09 24.20 -28.28
N VAL A 758 -17.20 24.70 -28.82
CA VAL A 758 -18.31 23.87 -29.35
C VAL A 758 -17.89 23.12 -30.61
N ALA A 759 -17.11 23.74 -31.52
CA ALA A 759 -16.59 23.08 -32.72
C ALA A 759 -15.55 22.01 -32.39
N VAL A 760 -14.68 22.25 -31.39
CA VAL A 760 -13.74 21.24 -30.87
C VAL A 760 -14.49 20.08 -30.23
N LEU A 761 -15.53 20.34 -29.41
CA LEU A 761 -16.38 19.29 -28.85
C LEU A 761 -17.07 18.46 -29.95
N MET A 762 -17.63 19.12 -30.97
CA MET A 762 -18.26 18.44 -32.11
C MET A 762 -17.26 17.66 -32.97
N TYR A 763 -16.06 18.20 -33.20
CA TYR A 763 -14.97 17.48 -33.87
C TYR A 763 -14.52 16.26 -33.07
N THR A 764 -14.41 16.38 -31.75
CA THR A 764 -14.01 15.26 -30.87
C THR A 764 -15.08 14.18 -30.85
N PHE A 765 -16.37 14.55 -30.82
CA PHE A 765 -17.51 13.63 -30.97
C PHE A 765 -17.49 12.88 -32.32
N LEU A 766 -17.22 13.59 -33.41
CA LEU A 766 -17.24 13.01 -34.77
C LEU A 766 -16.02 12.14 -35.09
N THR A 767 -14.90 12.33 -34.38
CA THR A 767 -13.64 11.62 -34.67
C THR A 767 -13.30 10.49 -33.70
N GLN A 768 -13.94 10.44 -32.52
CA GLN A 768 -13.68 9.44 -31.49
C GLN A 768 -14.92 8.54 -31.28
N PRO A 769 -14.88 7.27 -31.70
CA PRO A 769 -16.04 6.37 -31.64
C PRO A 769 -16.48 5.97 -30.22
N SER A 770 -15.78 6.42 -29.17
CA SER A 770 -15.96 6.01 -27.78
C SER A 770 -16.35 7.13 -26.80
N VAL A 771 -16.60 8.36 -27.28
CA VAL A 771 -17.06 9.46 -26.40
C VAL A 771 -18.56 9.33 -26.18
N SER A 772 -19.00 9.11 -24.93
CA SER A 772 -20.42 8.97 -24.62
C SER A 772 -21.14 10.32 -24.70
N ILE A 773 -22.42 10.33 -25.09
CA ILE A 773 -23.27 11.54 -25.17
C ILE A 773 -23.32 12.26 -23.81
N ALA A 774 -23.25 11.49 -22.71
CA ALA A 774 -23.13 12.02 -21.36
C ALA A 774 -21.86 12.91 -21.19
N GLN A 775 -20.68 12.45 -21.64
CA GLN A 775 -19.41 13.21 -21.56
C GLN A 775 -19.44 14.55 -22.32
N LEU A 776 -20.16 14.63 -23.44
CA LEU A 776 -20.38 15.87 -24.20
C LEU A 776 -21.39 16.81 -23.53
N GLY A 777 -22.48 16.26 -22.98
CA GLY A 777 -23.49 17.02 -22.25
C GLY A 777 -22.93 17.78 -21.05
N PHE A 778 -21.95 17.20 -20.34
CA PHE A 778 -21.34 17.84 -19.17
C PHE A 778 -20.31 18.92 -19.49
N SER A 779 -19.56 18.78 -20.59
CA SER A 779 -18.73 19.86 -21.13
C SER A 779 -19.61 21.04 -21.58
N PHE A 780 -20.79 20.74 -22.10
CA PHE A 780 -21.83 21.73 -22.43
C PHE A 780 -22.38 22.42 -21.16
N ILE A 781 -22.65 21.67 -20.08
CA ILE A 781 -23.07 22.22 -18.79
C ILE A 781 -21.98 23.10 -18.16
N ALA A 782 -20.70 22.74 -18.28
CA ALA A 782 -19.58 23.57 -17.83
C ALA A 782 -19.48 24.88 -18.64
N ILE A 783 -19.70 24.83 -19.96
CA ILE A 783 -19.78 26.02 -20.84
C ILE A 783 -20.99 26.90 -20.47
N ILE A 784 -22.15 26.31 -20.16
CA ILE A 784 -23.35 27.02 -19.70
C ILE A 784 -23.13 27.67 -18.33
N GLY A 785 -22.53 26.95 -17.38
CA GLY A 785 -22.15 27.50 -16.07
C GLY A 785 -21.16 28.65 -16.20
N LEU A 786 -20.23 28.58 -17.16
CA LEU A 786 -19.30 29.67 -17.48
C LEU A 786 -20.02 30.89 -18.09
N SER A 787 -21.00 30.66 -18.98
CA SER A 787 -21.83 31.69 -19.60
C SER A 787 -22.64 32.47 -18.55
N TRP A 788 -23.16 31.77 -17.52
CA TRP A 788 -23.94 32.37 -16.44
C TRP A 788 -23.12 33.37 -15.58
N PHE A 789 -21.83 33.09 -15.36
CA PHE A 789 -20.91 33.96 -14.62
C PHE A 789 -20.44 35.19 -15.42
N VAL A 790 -20.43 35.12 -16.75
CA VAL A 790 -19.98 36.23 -17.61
C VAL A 790 -21.05 37.32 -17.73
N ASN A 791 -22.34 36.99 -17.59
CA ASN A 791 -23.45 37.91 -17.86
C ASN A 791 -23.98 38.70 -16.64
N GLN A 792 -23.42 38.53 -15.44
CA GLN A 792 -23.89 39.29 -14.26
C GLN A 792 -23.67 40.80 -14.37
N SER A 793 -22.74 41.28 -15.22
CA SER A 793 -22.60 42.73 -15.47
C SER A 793 -23.65 43.30 -16.42
N GLU A 794 -24.31 42.47 -17.23
CA GLU A 794 -25.37 42.90 -18.17
C GLU A 794 -26.79 42.64 -17.66
N GLN A 795 -26.97 41.80 -16.63
CA GLN A 795 -28.28 41.48 -16.06
C GLN A 795 -28.97 42.62 -15.30
N LYS A 796 -28.35 43.79 -15.14
CA LYS A 796 -29.02 44.94 -14.52
C LYS A 796 -30.15 45.56 -15.37
N SER A 797 -30.36 45.17 -16.64
CA SER A 797 -31.35 45.86 -17.49
C SER A 797 -32.46 45.03 -18.15
N LYS A 798 -32.58 43.71 -17.95
CA LYS A 798 -33.71 42.95 -18.52
C LYS A 798 -34.31 41.96 -17.54
N ARG A 799 -35.45 42.35 -16.95
CA ARG A 799 -36.39 41.44 -16.29
C ARG A 799 -37.11 40.59 -17.35
N ASN A 800 -37.38 39.34 -16.96
CA ASN A 800 -38.24 38.35 -17.61
C ASN A 800 -37.69 37.68 -18.88
N ILE A 801 -37.02 36.53 -18.69
CA ILE A 801 -37.26 35.27 -19.43
C ILE A 801 -36.99 34.13 -18.43
N SER A 802 -37.96 33.24 -18.24
CA SER A 802 -37.83 32.06 -17.37
C SER A 802 -36.95 30.99 -18.03
N TRP A 803 -35.66 31.00 -17.70
CA TRP A 803 -34.71 29.94 -18.07
C TRP A 803 -34.86 28.67 -17.22
N TYR A 804 -35.67 28.71 -16.15
CA TYR A 804 -35.97 27.57 -15.29
C TYR A 804 -36.64 26.41 -16.04
N HIS A 805 -37.40 26.69 -17.11
CA HIS A 805 -38.06 25.65 -17.90
C HIS A 805 -37.10 24.86 -18.81
N CYS A 806 -36.03 25.49 -19.31
CA CYS A 806 -35.03 24.80 -20.14
C CYS A 806 -34.15 23.83 -19.34
N PHE A 807 -33.84 24.16 -18.08
CA PHE A 807 -33.04 23.32 -17.19
C PHE A 807 -33.81 22.07 -16.74
N PHE A 808 -35.12 22.18 -16.51
CA PHE A 808 -35.96 21.04 -16.15
C PHE A 808 -36.22 20.10 -17.34
N LEU A 809 -36.45 20.62 -18.56
CA LEU A 809 -36.65 19.76 -19.73
C LEU A 809 -35.37 18.98 -20.13
N THR A 810 -34.19 19.60 -20.00
CA THR A 810 -32.93 18.92 -20.36
C THR A 810 -32.50 17.89 -19.31
N SER A 811 -32.75 18.15 -18.03
CA SER A 811 -32.52 17.17 -16.95
C SER A 811 -33.44 15.96 -17.06
N TYR A 812 -34.69 16.15 -17.53
CA TYR A 812 -35.65 15.07 -17.70
C TYR A 812 -35.32 14.14 -18.89
N VAL A 813 -34.75 14.69 -19.98
CA VAL A 813 -34.34 13.90 -21.16
C VAL A 813 -33.05 13.11 -20.90
N LEU A 814 -32.14 13.60 -20.05
CA LEU A 814 -30.88 12.94 -19.69
C LEU A 814 -31.00 11.81 -18.66
N ILE A 815 -32.12 11.74 -17.93
CA ILE A 815 -32.37 10.68 -16.93
C ILE A 815 -33.08 9.47 -17.58
N HIS A 816 -33.57 9.59 -18.81
CA HIS A 816 -34.40 8.57 -19.46
C HIS A 816 -33.81 7.91 -20.72
N TYR A 817 -32.52 8.10 -21.03
CA TYR A 817 -31.83 7.40 -22.13
C TYR A 817 -30.43 6.93 -21.78
#